data_AF-A0A7X9B5L2-F1
#
_entry.id   AF-A0A7X9B5L2-F1
#
_cell.length_a   1.000
_cell.length_b   1.000
_cell.length_c   1.000
_cell.angle_alpha   90.00
_cell.angle_beta   90.00
_cell.angle_gamma   90.00
#
_symmetry.space_group_name_H-M   'P 1'
#
loop_
_entity.id
_entity.type
_entity.pdbx_description
1 polymer ?
#
loop_
_entity_poly.entity_id
_entity_poly.type
_entity_poly.pdbx_seq_one_letter_code
_entity_poly.pdbx_strand_id
1 'polypeptide(L)'
;DVPVKPNTRYCICLSAKTNSNSSAWFGGGKGWHVRKGIPNTGGKWQRICHSFETKEDGNAFPFMVVVEHPTDGLWIDNVGFFEGDAPPPAWNEDKPENMVEISPRQPALLPHPRRNEFIDPRWDPELYPRDQWLFVNGPADFDGVVGLKTAPVDAQAQLEFRDVDSGRVLATLNTPLRDGGAGGRCWQLHARCNLATSNAAQVLISVSVSNQGVELVRSERQYRLVTPSLIESLLTQLDTQRQLLAVVLDGLGERIPAVCSLRLRLSLYDRFSAYTRQDCKQGNIDRAWVTYQELLTMIEDGLREAQAIKDGALPPPTPVPSYVTSPIRIDKSSFLATQRYPDGRLIEATPTFFTGYGHFGQVRRDIELFPGYGINMIQIEQGPRGVVEDNGKINTKPIEALRAIFARAEKANISINLLLSPHYFPSWALKKWPELADCQGGFFQYCVHAPEARAIIERYLRSIVPALKDSPALHSFCLSNEPTSIKLDQCPHIRAQWPQWLERKHGSIDQLNQRWHSAYASFTDIPVPKPFPEGAIAYDFVLFNQETFAAFHQWMADVIHDMAPAIPVHAKIMMGCHFHKYSGGIWSVCPELFAQLSQINGNDVGNVLRRDQSQFYNGWQRYEMSYDFQRSMRDLPVFNSENHIIRDRDFTTRRPIHSYSALIQGALHGQSATTIWVWERSNNPVSDLAGSILHRPNHVLAVSAAAMDLNRHAPVITAFQQAPPSVVHLWSQSTVLYNQAQHLAAMDSLWTSFCALGQSQGFLSERQLNQIAASGELPPVLRQARLLALPAISHLPTSALPALDMIRKQGIAVVFFGDGALERDEYDQPLPQPPPCERLPLPEVLDDLPAALLPRLGAWAMTPAIMVTHADGSPLYGLEFRSVEHAGQTYTALCNQRSTALTVSLRQQGRPCDSHELLANQPQTSSITLPPLQPMILQIKK
;
A
#
# COMPACT_ATOMS: atom_id res chain seq x y z
N ASP A 1 31.81 -18.25 -3.08
CA ASP A 1 30.49 -18.25 -3.74
C ASP A 1 30.29 -19.53 -4.54
N VAL A 2 29.05 -20.03 -4.58
CA VAL A 2 28.63 -21.20 -5.36
C VAL A 2 28.30 -20.72 -6.79
N PRO A 3 28.91 -21.31 -7.85
CA PRO A 3 28.56 -20.97 -9.23
C PRO A 3 27.11 -21.36 -9.53
N VAL A 4 26.36 -20.46 -10.15
CA VAL A 4 24.95 -20.67 -10.48
C VAL A 4 24.62 -20.07 -11.85
N LYS A 5 23.58 -20.59 -12.50
CA LYS A 5 23.07 -20.04 -13.76
C LYS A 5 22.07 -18.90 -13.45
N PRO A 6 21.98 -17.85 -14.29
CA PRO A 6 20.91 -16.85 -14.21
C PRO A 6 19.52 -17.45 -14.39
N ASN A 7 18.50 -16.85 -13.77
CA ASN A 7 17.08 -17.23 -13.92
C ASN A 7 16.86 -18.74 -13.82
N THR A 8 17.55 -19.39 -12.88
CA THR A 8 17.57 -20.83 -12.73
C THR A 8 17.18 -21.22 -11.30
N ARG A 9 16.33 -22.23 -11.21
CA ARG A 9 15.86 -22.79 -9.95
C ARG A 9 16.97 -23.56 -9.25
N TYR A 10 17.16 -23.31 -7.97
CA TYR A 10 18.08 -24.07 -7.13
C TYR A 10 17.44 -24.44 -5.78
N CYS A 11 17.82 -25.59 -5.24
CA CYS A 11 17.53 -26.03 -3.89
C CYS A 11 18.83 -26.16 -3.09
N ILE A 12 18.94 -25.40 -2.01
CA ILE A 12 19.97 -25.59 -0.99
C ILE A 12 19.45 -26.64 -0.02
N CYS A 13 20.28 -27.61 0.36
CA CYS A 13 19.92 -28.53 1.43
C CYS A 13 21.10 -28.80 2.34
N LEU A 14 20.84 -29.03 3.62
CA LEU A 14 21.83 -29.50 4.59
C LEU A 14 21.19 -30.44 5.60
N SER A 15 21.96 -31.31 6.21
CA SER A 15 21.55 -32.04 7.41
C SER A 15 21.97 -31.24 8.63
N ALA A 16 21.06 -31.00 9.57
CA ALA A 16 21.39 -30.37 10.85
C ALA A 16 20.95 -31.24 12.02
N LYS A 17 21.68 -31.10 13.13
CA LYS A 17 21.28 -31.56 14.44
C LYS A 17 21.39 -30.39 15.40
N THR A 18 20.36 -30.12 16.18
CA THR A 18 20.34 -29.07 17.20
C THR A 18 19.84 -29.62 18.53
N ASN A 19 20.47 -29.20 19.62
CA ASN A 19 20.05 -29.59 20.98
C ASN A 19 18.85 -28.75 21.46
N SER A 20 18.87 -27.46 21.12
CA SER A 20 17.82 -26.49 21.40
C SER A 20 17.58 -25.61 20.16
N ASN A 21 16.79 -24.54 20.30
CA ASN A 21 16.58 -23.61 19.20
C ASN A 21 17.85 -22.78 18.95
N SER A 22 18.53 -23.00 17.83
CA SER A 22 19.89 -22.51 17.61
C SER A 22 19.99 -21.05 17.14
N SER A 23 18.86 -20.39 16.86
CA SER A 23 18.81 -19.06 16.20
C SER A 23 19.79 -18.96 15.02
N ALA A 24 19.92 -20.07 14.28
CA ALA A 24 20.82 -20.21 13.15
C ALA A 24 20.03 -20.30 11.85
N TRP A 25 20.63 -19.87 10.75
CA TRP A 25 20.05 -19.98 9.42
C TRP A 25 21.11 -20.28 8.37
N PHE A 26 20.68 -20.83 7.23
CA PHE A 26 21.52 -21.03 6.05
C PHE A 26 20.89 -20.39 4.82
N GLY A 27 21.71 -20.02 3.83
CA GLY A 27 21.26 -19.35 2.61
C GLY A 27 22.31 -18.39 2.06
N GLY A 28 21.90 -17.19 1.65
CA GLY A 28 22.77 -16.10 1.24
C GLY A 28 22.26 -15.35 0.01
N GLY A 29 23.10 -15.21 -1.02
CA GLY A 29 22.78 -14.41 -2.22
C GLY A 29 23.07 -12.91 -2.04
N LYS A 30 22.91 -12.13 -3.12
CA LYS A 30 23.08 -10.66 -3.09
C LYS A 30 22.12 -10.05 -2.06
N GLY A 31 22.65 -9.27 -1.12
CA GLY A 31 21.87 -8.70 -0.01
C GLY A 31 21.40 -9.72 1.03
N TRP A 32 21.87 -10.98 0.96
CA TRP A 32 21.52 -12.06 1.87
C TRP A 32 20.02 -12.34 1.96
N HIS A 33 19.29 -12.14 0.85
CA HIS A 33 17.82 -12.24 0.83
C HIS A 33 17.29 -13.66 0.87
N VAL A 34 18.11 -14.67 0.57
CA VAL A 34 17.71 -16.09 0.66
C VAL A 34 18.10 -16.59 2.05
N ARG A 35 17.15 -16.88 2.93
CA ARG A 35 17.42 -17.37 4.30
C ARG A 35 16.43 -18.45 4.71
N LYS A 36 16.94 -19.54 5.28
CA LYS A 36 16.15 -20.58 5.94
C LYS A 36 16.70 -20.83 7.33
N GLY A 37 15.87 -20.62 8.34
CA GLY A 37 16.18 -20.97 9.73
C GLY A 37 16.41 -22.48 9.89
N ILE A 38 17.38 -22.83 10.73
CA ILE A 38 17.65 -24.21 11.17
C ILE A 38 16.78 -24.46 12.42
N PRO A 39 15.77 -25.34 12.36
CA PRO A 39 14.87 -25.59 13.47
C PRO A 39 15.56 -26.34 14.62
N ASN A 40 14.90 -26.37 15.78
CA ASN A 40 15.22 -27.34 16.83
C ASN A 40 14.88 -28.76 16.35
N THR A 41 15.88 -29.62 16.22
CA THR A 41 15.73 -31.00 15.73
C THR A 41 15.60 -32.01 16.88
N GLY A 42 15.58 -31.56 18.13
CA GLY A 42 15.44 -32.41 19.31
C GLY A 42 16.58 -33.42 19.46
N GLY A 43 17.80 -33.03 19.08
CA GLY A 43 18.99 -33.88 19.13
C GLY A 43 19.05 -34.97 18.06
N LYS A 44 18.18 -34.95 17.04
CA LYS A 44 18.18 -35.88 15.91
C LYS A 44 18.71 -35.22 14.64
N TRP A 45 19.40 -35.96 13.77
CA TRP A 45 19.75 -35.46 12.45
C TRP A 45 18.50 -35.29 11.60
N GLN A 46 18.35 -34.12 10.98
CA GLN A 46 17.25 -33.80 10.07
C GLN A 46 17.78 -33.09 8.84
N ARG A 47 17.30 -33.51 7.67
CA ARG A 47 17.59 -32.86 6.41
C ARG A 47 16.66 -31.67 6.21
N ILE A 48 17.23 -30.49 5.99
CA ILE A 48 16.52 -29.21 5.85
C ILE A 48 16.91 -28.60 4.53
N CYS A 49 15.91 -28.24 3.72
CA CYS A 49 16.14 -27.69 2.39
C CYS A 49 15.36 -26.39 2.16
N HIS A 50 15.83 -25.60 1.20
CA HIS A 50 15.24 -24.33 0.81
C HIS A 50 15.49 -24.08 -0.67
N SER A 51 14.41 -23.96 -1.44
CA SER A 51 14.46 -23.68 -2.87
C SER A 51 14.30 -22.19 -3.15
N PHE A 52 15.07 -21.69 -4.09
CA PHE A 52 15.09 -20.30 -4.52
C PHE A 52 15.43 -20.20 -6.01
N GLU A 53 15.41 -19.00 -6.55
CA GLU A 53 15.75 -18.74 -7.94
C GLU A 53 16.77 -17.61 -8.05
N THR A 54 17.75 -17.80 -8.92
CA THR A 54 18.78 -16.81 -9.21
C THR A 54 18.24 -15.70 -10.10
N LYS A 55 18.79 -14.50 -9.94
CA LYS A 55 18.44 -13.34 -10.79
C LYS A 55 19.18 -13.39 -12.12
N GLU A 56 18.80 -12.51 -13.05
CA GLU A 56 19.42 -12.36 -14.37
C GLU A 56 20.93 -12.04 -14.30
N ASP A 57 21.38 -11.32 -13.26
CA ASP A 57 22.80 -11.04 -12.98
C ASP A 57 23.48 -12.11 -12.09
N GLY A 58 22.74 -13.16 -11.71
CA GLY A 58 23.17 -14.17 -10.75
C GLY A 58 24.02 -15.27 -11.37
N ASN A 59 25.32 -15.03 -11.50
CA ASN A 59 26.30 -16.07 -11.90
C ASN A 59 27.02 -16.73 -10.71
N ALA A 60 26.89 -16.14 -9.52
CA ALA A 60 27.52 -16.60 -8.29
C ALA A 60 26.60 -16.35 -7.09
N PHE A 61 26.54 -17.31 -6.18
CA PHE A 61 25.73 -17.26 -4.98
C PHE A 61 26.61 -17.32 -3.73
N PRO A 62 26.76 -16.22 -2.97
CA PRO A 62 27.41 -16.26 -1.68
C PRO A 62 26.60 -17.14 -0.73
N PHE A 63 27.09 -18.34 -0.40
CA PHE A 63 26.44 -19.25 0.54
C PHE A 63 26.98 -19.02 1.95
N MET A 64 26.08 -19.02 2.93
CA MET A 64 26.39 -18.78 4.33
C MET A 64 25.58 -19.69 5.23
N VAL A 65 26.17 -19.98 6.39
CA VAL A 65 25.50 -20.45 7.58
C VAL A 65 25.82 -19.44 8.68
N VAL A 66 24.80 -18.88 9.31
CA VAL A 66 24.94 -17.84 10.33
C VAL A 66 24.28 -18.29 11.61
N VAL A 67 24.96 -18.03 12.73
CA VAL A 67 24.48 -18.28 14.09
C VAL A 67 24.37 -16.92 14.78
N GLU A 68 23.15 -16.48 15.07
CA GLU A 68 22.90 -15.12 15.56
C GLU A 68 22.96 -15.01 17.11
N HIS A 69 22.87 -16.15 17.81
CA HIS A 69 22.98 -16.23 19.28
C HIS A 69 23.78 -17.47 19.73
N PRO A 70 24.40 -17.47 20.92
CA PRO A 70 25.04 -18.66 21.48
C PRO A 70 24.07 -19.85 21.48
N THR A 71 24.51 -20.97 20.89
CA THR A 71 23.75 -22.22 20.81
C THR A 71 24.49 -23.32 21.58
N ASP A 72 23.74 -24.15 22.31
CA ASP A 72 24.25 -25.27 23.11
C ASP A 72 24.52 -26.54 22.27
N GLY A 73 24.30 -26.47 20.96
CA GLY A 73 24.71 -27.49 20.00
C GLY A 73 24.06 -27.30 18.64
N LEU A 74 24.88 -27.04 17.62
CA LEU A 74 24.52 -27.08 16.20
C LEU A 74 25.58 -27.89 15.45
N TRP A 75 25.17 -29.00 14.87
CA TRP A 75 25.98 -29.77 13.93
C TRP A 75 25.35 -29.68 12.55
N ILE A 76 26.18 -29.52 11.53
CA ILE A 76 25.77 -29.44 10.13
C ILE A 76 26.59 -30.44 9.35
N ASP A 77 25.93 -31.16 8.44
CA ASP A 77 26.51 -32.13 7.53
C ASP A 77 25.79 -32.10 6.18
N ASN A 78 26.34 -32.76 5.16
CA ASN A 78 25.72 -32.98 3.84
C ASN A 78 25.11 -31.72 3.21
N VAL A 79 25.84 -30.60 3.27
CA VAL A 79 25.44 -29.36 2.59
C VAL A 79 25.55 -29.55 1.08
N GLY A 80 24.47 -29.29 0.36
CA GLY A 80 24.39 -29.44 -1.08
C GLY A 80 23.56 -28.35 -1.72
N PHE A 81 23.84 -28.12 -3.00
CA PHE A 81 23.24 -27.07 -3.80
C PHE A 81 22.89 -27.66 -5.16
N PHE A 82 21.61 -27.70 -5.48
CA PHE A 82 21.08 -28.55 -6.55
C PHE A 82 20.20 -27.75 -7.50
N GLU A 83 20.37 -27.92 -8.81
CA GLU A 83 19.48 -27.30 -9.80
C GLU A 83 18.10 -28.00 -9.75
N GLY A 84 17.02 -27.22 -9.64
CA GLY A 84 15.63 -27.73 -9.55
C GLY A 84 14.90 -27.42 -8.23
N ASP A 85 13.67 -27.91 -8.12
CA ASP A 85 12.75 -27.62 -7.01
C ASP A 85 12.97 -28.42 -5.73
N ALA A 86 13.68 -29.55 -5.84
CA ALA A 86 13.94 -30.47 -4.75
C ALA A 86 15.40 -30.93 -4.81
N PRO A 87 16.03 -31.24 -3.66
CA PRO A 87 17.36 -31.83 -3.68
C PRO A 87 17.27 -33.26 -4.24
N PRO A 88 18.36 -33.83 -4.76
CA PRO A 88 18.44 -35.26 -4.97
C PRO A 88 18.27 -35.99 -3.63
N PRO A 89 17.88 -37.27 -3.65
CA PRO A 89 17.84 -38.10 -2.45
C PRO A 89 19.13 -37.99 -1.62
N ALA A 90 19.05 -38.10 -0.29
CA ALA A 90 20.25 -38.11 0.54
C ALA A 90 21.07 -39.41 0.41
N TRP A 91 20.53 -40.39 -0.33
CA TRP A 91 21.14 -41.69 -0.54
C TRP A 91 22.27 -41.62 -1.56
N ASN A 92 23.44 -42.14 -1.17
CA ASN A 92 24.65 -42.18 -1.98
C ASN A 92 25.06 -43.64 -2.23
N GLU A 93 25.35 -43.99 -3.48
CA GLU A 93 25.77 -45.34 -3.87
C GLU A 93 27.13 -45.75 -3.26
N ASP A 94 28.04 -44.79 -3.08
CA ASP A 94 29.38 -45.00 -2.52
C ASP A 94 29.37 -45.22 -1.00
N LYS A 95 28.30 -44.78 -0.32
CA LYS A 95 28.07 -44.94 1.12
C LYS A 95 26.60 -45.30 1.38
N PRO A 96 26.17 -46.51 1.01
CA PRO A 96 24.76 -46.85 1.00
C PRO A 96 24.27 -47.09 2.44
N GLU A 97 23.19 -46.40 2.81
CA GLU A 97 22.50 -46.54 4.10
C GLU A 97 21.03 -46.89 3.87
N ASN A 98 20.40 -47.53 4.86
CA ASN A 98 18.95 -47.72 4.85
C ASN A 98 18.27 -46.41 5.22
N MET A 99 17.58 -45.80 4.27
CA MET A 99 16.83 -44.57 4.47
C MET A 99 15.52 -44.58 3.66
N VAL A 100 14.51 -43.92 4.20
CA VAL A 100 13.30 -43.58 3.44
C VAL A 100 12.90 -42.14 3.79
N GLU A 101 12.66 -41.34 2.76
CA GLU A 101 12.18 -39.98 2.89
C GLU A 101 10.94 -39.82 2.04
N ILE A 102 9.91 -39.15 2.56
CA ILE A 102 8.76 -38.71 1.76
C ILE A 102 8.35 -37.32 2.20
N SER A 103 7.86 -36.51 1.27
CA SER A 103 7.30 -35.20 1.56
C SER A 103 6.16 -34.86 0.60
N PRO A 104 5.21 -34.00 1.00
CA PRO A 104 4.20 -33.48 0.10
C PRO A 104 4.86 -32.82 -1.12
N ARG A 105 4.30 -33.09 -2.31
CA ARG A 105 4.73 -32.43 -3.54
C ARG A 105 4.48 -30.93 -3.43
N GLN A 106 5.48 -30.16 -3.83
CA GLN A 106 5.43 -28.71 -3.72
C GLN A 106 4.78 -28.10 -4.97
N PRO A 107 3.74 -27.25 -4.84
CA PRO A 107 3.24 -26.48 -5.97
C PRO A 107 4.30 -25.48 -6.46
N ALA A 108 4.38 -25.32 -7.78
CA ALA A 108 5.31 -24.43 -8.46
C ALA A 108 5.06 -22.96 -8.11
N LEU A 109 6.12 -22.15 -8.07
CA LEU A 109 5.98 -20.70 -8.05
C LEU A 109 5.56 -20.19 -9.43
N LEU A 110 4.87 -19.06 -9.46
CA LEU A 110 4.37 -18.47 -10.71
C LEU A 110 5.19 -17.24 -11.09
N PRO A 111 5.48 -17.01 -12.38
CA PRO A 111 6.18 -15.81 -12.81
C PRO A 111 5.32 -14.56 -12.55
N HIS A 112 5.93 -13.51 -12.01
CA HIS A 112 5.25 -12.23 -11.83
C HIS A 112 5.06 -11.55 -13.19
N PRO A 113 3.85 -11.07 -13.54
CA PRO A 113 3.55 -10.61 -14.91
C PRO A 113 4.28 -9.32 -15.32
N ARG A 114 4.73 -8.51 -14.35
CA ARG A 114 5.36 -7.19 -14.59
C ARG A 114 6.76 -7.02 -14.00
N ARG A 115 7.29 -8.04 -13.34
CA ARG A 115 8.56 -7.96 -12.59
C ARG A 115 9.32 -9.24 -12.83
N ASN A 116 10.64 -9.16 -12.82
CA ASN A 116 11.49 -10.35 -12.90
C ASN A 116 11.56 -11.04 -11.51
N GLU A 117 10.39 -11.47 -11.01
CA GLU A 117 10.17 -12.06 -9.69
C GLU A 117 9.18 -13.23 -9.79
N PHE A 118 9.14 -14.09 -8.78
CA PHE A 118 8.15 -15.17 -8.68
C PHE A 118 7.17 -14.93 -7.53
N ILE A 119 5.98 -15.51 -7.67
CA ILE A 119 4.88 -15.41 -6.71
C ILE A 119 4.68 -16.80 -6.09
N ASP A 120 4.76 -16.90 -4.76
CA ASP A 120 4.17 -18.02 -4.01
C ASP A 120 2.69 -17.69 -3.82
N PRO A 121 1.76 -18.40 -4.50
CA PRO A 121 0.34 -18.09 -4.43
C PRO A 121 -0.30 -18.52 -3.09
N ARG A 122 0.50 -19.07 -2.16
CA ARG A 122 0.01 -19.51 -0.86
C ARG A 122 -0.22 -18.34 0.09
N TRP A 123 -1.28 -18.48 0.88
CA TRP A 123 -1.57 -17.56 1.96
C TRP A 123 -0.64 -17.81 3.16
N ASP A 124 0.04 -16.76 3.61
CA ASP A 124 0.98 -16.74 4.73
C ASP A 124 1.98 -17.89 4.80
N PRO A 125 2.87 -17.99 3.80
CA PRO A 125 3.88 -19.04 3.77
C PRO A 125 4.81 -19.01 5.00
N GLU A 126 4.94 -17.87 5.68
CA GLU A 126 5.71 -17.69 6.92
C GLU A 126 4.97 -18.23 8.17
N LEU A 127 3.64 -18.04 8.26
CA LEU A 127 2.84 -18.59 9.37
C LEU A 127 2.51 -20.07 9.17
N TYR A 128 2.39 -20.50 7.90
CA TYR A 128 2.04 -21.85 7.51
C TYR A 128 3.15 -22.49 6.66
N PRO A 129 4.31 -22.79 7.28
CA PRO A 129 5.45 -23.31 6.54
C PRO A 129 5.19 -24.75 6.06
N ARG A 130 5.67 -25.06 4.84
CA ARG A 130 5.41 -26.31 4.08
C ARG A 130 5.92 -27.57 4.79
N ASP A 131 6.89 -27.42 5.68
CA ASP A 131 7.48 -28.51 6.45
C ASP A 131 6.65 -28.90 7.68
N GLN A 132 5.63 -28.11 8.03
CA GLN A 132 4.76 -28.32 9.19
C GLN A 132 3.26 -28.35 8.84
N TRP A 133 2.86 -27.75 7.71
CA TRP A 133 1.45 -27.63 7.32
C TRP A 133 1.15 -28.30 5.98
N LEU A 134 0.00 -28.97 5.92
CA LEU A 134 -0.50 -29.66 4.75
C LEU A 134 -1.94 -29.21 4.46
N PHE A 135 -2.14 -28.47 3.36
CA PHE A 135 -3.45 -28.03 2.89
C PHE A 135 -3.93 -28.94 1.76
N VAL A 136 -5.10 -29.57 1.92
CA VAL A 136 -5.57 -30.64 1.01
C VAL A 136 -7.01 -30.39 0.57
N ASN A 137 -7.24 -30.21 -0.74
CA ASN A 137 -8.58 -30.14 -1.33
C ASN A 137 -9.08 -31.47 -1.94
N GLY A 138 -8.19 -32.45 -2.08
CA GLY A 138 -8.48 -33.71 -2.79
C GLY A 138 -7.33 -34.69 -2.63
N PRO A 139 -7.05 -35.52 -3.66
CA PRO A 139 -5.83 -36.31 -3.68
C PRO A 139 -4.58 -35.43 -3.61
N ALA A 140 -3.78 -35.56 -2.55
CA ALA A 140 -2.47 -34.96 -2.39
C ALA A 140 -1.39 -35.91 -2.90
N ASP A 141 -0.46 -35.38 -3.67
CA ASP A 141 0.71 -36.11 -4.14
C ASP A 141 1.87 -35.94 -3.15
N PHE A 142 2.61 -37.02 -2.95
CA PHE A 142 3.78 -37.11 -2.10
C PHE A 142 4.90 -37.75 -2.93
N ASP A 143 6.07 -37.13 -2.88
CA ASP A 143 7.26 -37.61 -3.55
C ASP A 143 8.30 -37.98 -2.49
N GLY A 144 9.06 -39.03 -2.76
CA GLY A 144 10.00 -39.59 -1.80
C GLY A 144 11.02 -40.48 -2.43
N VAL A 145 11.92 -40.99 -1.61
CA VAL A 145 13.00 -41.88 -2.03
C VAL A 145 13.21 -42.96 -0.99
N VAL A 146 13.41 -44.19 -1.46
CA VAL A 146 13.93 -45.28 -0.65
C VAL A 146 15.36 -45.55 -1.11
N GLY A 147 16.27 -45.62 -0.15
CA GLY A 147 17.64 -46.05 -0.35
C GLY A 147 17.98 -47.17 0.63
N LEU A 148 18.63 -48.23 0.17
CA LEU A 148 18.99 -49.39 0.99
C LEU A 148 20.48 -49.68 0.91
N LYS A 149 21.05 -50.20 2.00
CA LYS A 149 22.45 -50.61 2.07
C LYS A 149 22.76 -51.78 1.12
N THR A 150 21.82 -52.72 1.02
CA THR A 150 21.92 -53.94 0.21
C THR A 150 20.68 -54.11 -0.65
N ALA A 151 20.83 -54.73 -1.82
CA ALA A 151 19.69 -55.05 -2.68
C ALA A 151 18.76 -56.05 -1.96
N PRO A 152 17.46 -55.74 -1.80
CA PRO A 152 16.51 -56.61 -1.14
C PRO A 152 16.04 -57.74 -2.08
N VAL A 153 15.50 -58.81 -1.49
CA VAL A 153 14.95 -59.95 -2.25
C VAL A 153 13.49 -59.69 -2.62
N ASP A 154 12.70 -59.18 -1.68
CA ASP A 154 11.30 -58.79 -1.87
C ASP A 154 10.97 -57.64 -0.91
N ALA A 155 11.28 -56.41 -1.34
CA ALA A 155 11.01 -55.22 -0.53
C ALA A 155 9.65 -54.60 -0.85
N GLN A 156 8.96 -54.14 0.18
CA GLN A 156 7.72 -53.38 0.08
C GLN A 156 7.82 -52.09 0.89
N ALA A 157 7.43 -50.98 0.27
CA ALA A 157 7.18 -49.73 0.96
C ALA A 157 5.70 -49.65 1.33
N GLN A 158 5.42 -49.44 2.61
CA GLN A 158 4.09 -49.14 3.12
C GLN A 158 4.07 -47.70 3.62
N LEU A 159 3.08 -46.94 3.17
CA LEU A 159 2.81 -45.59 3.64
C LEU A 159 1.50 -45.61 4.41
N GLU A 160 1.50 -45.07 5.62
CA GLU A 160 0.32 -44.95 6.48
C GLU A 160 0.09 -43.49 6.86
N PHE A 161 -1.15 -43.04 6.73
CA PHE A 161 -1.62 -41.72 7.15
C PHE A 161 -2.52 -41.91 8.35
N ARG A 162 -2.14 -41.38 9.52
CA ARG A 162 -2.84 -41.59 10.78
C ARG A 162 -3.24 -40.26 11.41
N ASP A 163 -4.46 -40.19 11.91
CA ASP A 163 -4.92 -39.11 12.77
C ASP A 163 -4.12 -39.16 14.08
N VAL A 164 -3.40 -38.08 14.40
CA VAL A 164 -2.54 -38.02 15.59
C VAL A 164 -3.38 -38.05 16.87
N ASP A 165 -4.53 -37.35 16.87
CA ASP A 165 -5.32 -37.14 18.08
C ASP A 165 -6.14 -38.40 18.41
N SER A 166 -6.68 -39.06 17.37
CA SER A 166 -7.54 -40.24 17.55
C SER A 166 -6.82 -41.59 17.35
N GLY A 167 -5.60 -41.59 16.81
CA GLY A 167 -4.85 -42.79 16.41
C GLY A 167 -5.44 -43.55 15.21
N ARG A 168 -6.52 -43.04 14.59
CA ARG A 168 -7.23 -43.70 13.49
C ARG A 168 -6.41 -43.65 12.21
N VAL A 169 -6.28 -44.79 11.53
CA VAL A 169 -5.67 -44.84 10.18
C VAL A 169 -6.64 -44.19 9.18
N LEU A 170 -6.21 -43.11 8.57
CA LEU A 170 -6.94 -42.36 7.55
C LEU A 170 -6.78 -43.01 6.17
N ALA A 171 -5.58 -43.51 5.86
CA ALA A 171 -5.28 -44.21 4.63
C ALA A 171 -4.00 -45.06 4.76
N THR A 172 -3.91 -46.12 3.96
CA THR A 172 -2.69 -46.94 3.81
C THR A 172 -2.45 -47.21 2.32
N LEU A 173 -1.20 -47.06 1.88
CA LEU A 173 -0.75 -47.36 0.53
C LEU A 173 0.41 -48.36 0.61
N ASN A 174 0.44 -49.34 -0.29
CA ASN A 174 1.52 -50.32 -0.36
C ASN A 174 2.07 -50.36 -1.79
N THR A 175 3.40 -50.36 -1.92
CA THR A 175 4.09 -50.43 -3.21
C THR A 175 5.25 -51.43 -3.13
N PRO A 176 5.29 -52.44 -4.01
CA PRO A 176 6.45 -53.31 -4.14
C PRO A 176 7.62 -52.53 -4.75
N LEU A 177 8.83 -52.72 -4.21
CA LEU A 177 10.06 -52.09 -4.68
C LEU A 177 10.82 -53.07 -5.58
N ARG A 178 10.42 -53.13 -6.86
CA ARG A 178 11.08 -53.94 -7.90
C ARG A 178 11.95 -53.06 -8.79
N ASP A 179 13.02 -53.63 -9.35
CA ASP A 179 13.83 -53.02 -10.42
C ASP A 179 14.34 -51.60 -10.14
N GLY A 180 14.89 -51.38 -8.94
CA GLY A 180 15.43 -50.08 -8.53
C GLY A 180 16.73 -49.69 -9.23
N GLY A 181 17.02 -48.38 -9.23
CA GLY A 181 18.32 -47.85 -9.66
C GLY A 181 19.48 -48.30 -8.75
N ALA A 182 20.72 -48.02 -9.16
CA ALA A 182 21.94 -48.30 -8.39
C ALA A 182 22.08 -49.78 -7.95
N GLY A 183 21.81 -50.70 -8.88
CA GLY A 183 21.84 -52.14 -8.63
C GLY A 183 20.70 -52.66 -7.75
N GLY A 184 19.51 -52.06 -7.86
CA GLY A 184 18.36 -52.46 -7.05
C GLY A 184 18.46 -52.02 -5.60
N ARG A 185 18.99 -50.83 -5.35
CA ARG A 185 19.18 -50.28 -3.99
C ARG A 185 18.52 -48.91 -3.78
N CYS A 186 18.00 -48.29 -4.83
CA CYS A 186 17.38 -46.97 -4.77
C CYS A 186 16.09 -46.91 -5.61
N TRP A 187 15.03 -46.30 -5.06
CA TRP A 187 13.73 -46.12 -5.72
C TRP A 187 13.15 -44.74 -5.46
N GLN A 188 12.54 -44.14 -6.49
CA GLN A 188 11.64 -43.01 -6.29
C GLN A 188 10.27 -43.53 -5.82
N LEU A 189 9.73 -42.89 -4.79
CA LEU A 189 8.37 -43.11 -4.31
C LEU A 189 7.48 -41.98 -4.82
N HIS A 190 6.36 -42.36 -5.41
CA HIS A 190 5.25 -41.45 -5.69
C HIS A 190 4.02 -42.03 -5.03
N ALA A 191 3.40 -41.25 -4.16
CA ALA A 191 2.18 -41.65 -3.47
C ALA A 191 1.12 -40.59 -3.65
N ARG A 192 -0.12 -41.04 -3.84
CA ARG A 192 -1.27 -40.16 -3.99
C ARG A 192 -2.34 -40.58 -3.00
N CYS A 193 -2.69 -39.69 -2.07
CA CYS A 193 -3.62 -39.97 -0.99
C CYS A 193 -4.70 -38.89 -0.90
N ASN A 194 -5.97 -39.28 -0.83
CA ASN A 194 -7.06 -38.33 -0.62
C ASN A 194 -7.38 -38.20 0.87
N LEU A 195 -7.05 -37.05 1.46
CA LEU A 195 -7.33 -36.73 2.85
C LEU A 195 -8.48 -35.71 3.01
N ALA A 196 -9.09 -35.26 1.90
CA ALA A 196 -9.99 -34.10 1.90
C ALA A 196 -11.26 -34.26 2.75
N THR A 197 -11.70 -35.49 2.99
CA THR A 197 -12.88 -35.82 3.82
C THR A 197 -12.55 -35.99 5.31
N SER A 198 -11.27 -35.90 5.69
CA SER A 198 -10.84 -36.05 7.07
C SER A 198 -11.13 -34.78 7.87
N ASN A 199 -11.57 -34.95 9.13
CA ASN A 199 -11.67 -33.87 10.13
C ASN A 199 -10.47 -33.82 11.07
N ALA A 200 -9.41 -34.61 10.81
CA ALA A 200 -8.21 -34.60 11.62
C ALA A 200 -7.49 -33.25 11.52
N ALA A 201 -7.12 -32.65 12.65
CA ALA A 201 -6.32 -31.43 12.69
C ALA A 201 -4.83 -31.69 12.46
N GLN A 202 -4.40 -32.94 12.64
CA GLN A 202 -3.02 -33.38 12.52
C GLN A 202 -2.96 -34.76 11.89
N VAL A 203 -1.93 -34.98 11.06
CA VAL A 203 -1.67 -36.27 10.41
C VAL A 203 -0.23 -36.69 10.61
N LEU A 204 -0.05 -37.93 11.05
CA LEU A 204 1.24 -38.63 11.03
C LEU A 204 1.33 -39.41 9.73
N ILE A 205 2.38 -39.12 8.95
CA ILE A 205 2.72 -39.87 7.74
C ILE A 205 3.89 -40.78 8.10
N SER A 206 3.63 -42.09 8.14
CA SER A 206 4.64 -43.11 8.37
C SER A 206 4.97 -43.81 7.06
N VAL A 207 6.24 -43.99 6.76
CA VAL A 207 6.71 -44.83 5.65
C VAL A 207 7.63 -45.89 6.21
N SER A 208 7.25 -47.15 6.08
CA SER A 208 8.06 -48.30 6.47
C SER A 208 8.44 -49.10 5.23
N VAL A 209 9.71 -49.45 5.11
CA VAL A 209 10.20 -50.37 4.08
C VAL A 209 10.55 -51.68 4.76
N SER A 210 9.93 -52.78 4.32
CA SER A 210 10.23 -54.12 4.81
C SER A 210 10.77 -55.00 3.68
N ASN A 211 11.59 -56.00 4.01
CA ASN A 211 12.03 -57.05 3.10
C ASN A 211 11.69 -58.40 3.72
N GLN A 212 10.91 -59.23 3.00
CA GLN A 212 10.40 -60.51 3.52
C GLN A 212 9.70 -60.40 4.89
N GLY A 213 8.99 -59.29 5.12
CA GLY A 213 8.25 -59.04 6.37
C GLY A 213 9.09 -58.46 7.52
N VAL A 214 10.41 -58.29 7.34
CA VAL A 214 11.27 -57.62 8.34
C VAL A 214 11.43 -56.16 7.98
N GLU A 215 11.07 -55.24 8.88
CA GLU A 215 11.25 -53.79 8.69
C GLU A 215 12.75 -53.44 8.59
N LEU A 216 13.15 -52.81 7.50
CA LEU A 216 14.52 -52.37 7.24
C LEU A 216 14.75 -50.92 7.66
N VAL A 217 13.75 -50.07 7.42
CA VAL A 217 13.79 -48.64 7.75
C VAL A 217 12.38 -48.10 7.86
N ARG A 218 12.20 -47.12 8.75
CA ARG A 218 10.98 -46.36 8.92
C ARG A 218 11.28 -44.87 9.02
N SER A 219 10.40 -44.07 8.47
CA SER A 219 10.40 -42.62 8.62
C SER A 219 9.00 -42.16 8.98
N GLU A 220 8.90 -41.26 9.95
CA GLU A 220 7.63 -40.72 10.42
C GLU A 220 7.72 -39.20 10.44
N ARG A 221 6.68 -38.56 9.90
CA ARG A 221 6.59 -37.10 9.88
C ARG A 221 5.18 -36.63 10.13
N GLN A 222 5.06 -35.69 11.06
CA GLN A 222 3.79 -35.11 11.47
C GLN A 222 3.57 -33.77 10.75
N TYR A 223 2.33 -33.55 10.32
CA TYR A 223 1.86 -32.30 9.72
C TYR A 223 0.57 -31.85 10.40
N ARG A 224 0.41 -30.53 10.54
CA ARG A 224 -0.93 -29.94 10.72
C ARG A 224 -1.69 -30.09 9.42
N LEU A 225 -2.87 -30.68 9.49
CA LEU A 225 -3.69 -31.00 8.33
C LEU A 225 -4.87 -30.03 8.26
N VAL A 226 -5.07 -29.43 7.10
CA VAL A 226 -6.22 -28.58 6.82
C VAL A 226 -6.95 -29.10 5.58
N THR A 227 -8.24 -29.36 5.75
CA THR A 227 -9.12 -29.94 4.73
C THR A 227 -10.44 -29.17 4.65
N PRO A 228 -11.20 -29.29 3.55
CA PRO A 228 -12.57 -28.81 3.46
C PRO A 228 -13.45 -29.29 4.63
N SER A 229 -13.36 -30.56 5.00
CA SER A 229 -14.22 -31.13 6.05
C SER A 229 -13.87 -30.60 7.45
N LEU A 230 -12.57 -30.40 7.75
CA LEU A 230 -12.14 -29.74 8.98
C LEU A 230 -12.68 -28.30 9.04
N ILE A 231 -12.51 -27.52 7.97
CA ILE A 231 -12.99 -26.13 7.91
C ILE A 231 -14.51 -26.07 8.07
N GLU A 232 -15.28 -26.94 7.42
CA GLU A 232 -16.75 -26.97 7.57
C GLU A 232 -17.18 -27.32 8.99
N SER A 233 -16.52 -28.29 9.64
CA SER A 233 -16.77 -28.65 11.04
C SER A 233 -16.54 -27.44 11.96
N LEU A 234 -15.43 -26.73 11.76
CA LEU A 234 -15.08 -25.55 12.54
C LEU A 234 -16.03 -24.38 12.28
N LEU A 235 -16.42 -24.13 11.03
CA LEU A 235 -17.43 -23.12 10.70
C LEU A 235 -18.79 -23.42 11.32
N THR A 236 -19.20 -24.70 11.35
CA THR A 236 -20.46 -25.10 12.01
C THR A 236 -20.45 -24.77 13.51
N GLN A 237 -19.31 -24.94 14.17
CA GLN A 237 -19.14 -24.53 15.57
C GLN A 237 -19.20 -23.00 15.71
N LEU A 238 -18.54 -22.29 14.81
CA LEU A 238 -18.50 -20.83 14.81
C LEU A 238 -19.88 -20.20 14.48
N ASP A 239 -20.71 -20.86 13.67
CA ASP A 239 -22.10 -20.46 13.39
C ASP A 239 -22.92 -20.37 14.70
N THR A 240 -22.66 -21.27 15.65
CA THR A 240 -23.30 -21.26 16.97
C THR A 240 -22.86 -20.05 17.80
N GLN A 241 -21.56 -19.72 17.78
CA GLN A 241 -21.04 -18.54 18.48
C GLN A 241 -21.55 -17.23 17.87
N ARG A 242 -21.64 -17.15 16.53
CA ARG A 242 -22.24 -16.02 15.82
C ARG A 242 -23.71 -15.85 16.21
N GLN A 243 -24.46 -16.94 16.35
CA GLN A 243 -25.84 -16.87 16.82
C GLN A 243 -25.95 -16.37 18.26
N LEU A 244 -25.04 -16.81 19.14
CA LEU A 244 -24.97 -16.29 20.50
C LEU A 244 -24.69 -14.78 20.50
N LEU A 245 -23.76 -14.29 19.67
CA LEU A 245 -23.48 -12.86 19.55
C LEU A 245 -24.73 -12.09 19.13
N ALA A 246 -25.46 -12.57 18.13
CA ALA A 246 -26.71 -11.94 17.70
C ALA A 246 -27.74 -11.83 18.85
N VAL A 247 -27.93 -12.92 19.61
CA VAL A 247 -28.84 -12.94 20.78
C VAL A 247 -28.39 -11.93 21.85
N VAL A 248 -27.08 -11.83 22.13
CA VAL A 248 -26.57 -10.86 23.11
C VAL A 248 -26.82 -9.43 22.64
N LEU A 249 -26.56 -9.12 21.36
CA LEU A 249 -26.77 -7.79 20.80
C LEU A 249 -28.26 -7.39 20.76
N ASP A 250 -29.15 -8.33 20.41
CA ASP A 250 -30.59 -8.09 20.42
C ASP A 250 -31.11 -7.88 21.85
N GLY A 251 -30.57 -8.61 22.83
CA GLY A 251 -30.87 -8.40 24.25
C GLY A 251 -30.40 -7.05 24.80
N LEU A 252 -29.44 -6.39 24.16
CA LEU A 252 -29.01 -5.02 24.50
C LEU A 252 -29.91 -3.94 23.87
N GLY A 253 -30.75 -4.31 22.90
CA GLY A 253 -31.75 -3.42 22.30
C GLY A 253 -31.16 -2.13 21.73
N GLU A 254 -31.82 -1.00 22.01
CA GLU A 254 -31.44 0.34 21.52
C GLU A 254 -30.08 0.83 22.04
N ARG A 255 -29.48 0.16 23.05
CA ARG A 255 -28.12 0.48 23.50
C ARG A 255 -27.07 0.22 22.41
N ILE A 256 -27.37 -0.66 21.45
CA ILE A 256 -26.46 -0.98 20.33
C ILE A 256 -26.96 -0.26 19.08
N PRO A 257 -26.22 0.74 18.55
CA PRO A 257 -26.61 1.46 17.36
C PRO A 257 -26.82 0.53 16.15
N ALA A 258 -27.71 0.92 15.24
CA ALA A 258 -27.98 0.16 14.02
C ALA A 258 -26.72 0.02 13.12
N VAL A 259 -25.91 1.08 13.07
CA VAL A 259 -24.63 1.11 12.37
C VAL A 259 -23.51 1.19 13.42
N CYS A 260 -22.83 0.08 13.64
CA CYS A 260 -21.68 -0.03 14.54
C CYS A 260 -20.84 -1.27 14.19
N SER A 261 -19.60 -1.32 14.69
CA SER A 261 -18.68 -2.44 14.48
C SER A 261 -19.26 -3.78 14.97
N LEU A 262 -19.97 -3.81 16.11
CA LEU A 262 -20.56 -5.02 16.67
C LEU A 262 -21.58 -5.68 15.73
N ARG A 263 -22.52 -4.90 15.16
CA ARG A 263 -23.50 -5.42 14.19
C ARG A 263 -22.83 -5.77 12.85
N LEU A 264 -21.83 -4.99 12.45
CA LEU A 264 -21.06 -5.26 11.23
C LEU A 264 -20.36 -6.63 11.28
N ARG A 265 -19.85 -7.07 12.43
CA ARG A 265 -19.25 -8.40 12.60
C ARG A 265 -20.18 -9.54 12.15
N LEU A 266 -21.47 -9.45 12.46
CA LEU A 266 -22.47 -10.44 12.02
C LEU A 266 -22.61 -10.46 10.49
N SER A 267 -22.75 -9.28 9.88
CA SER A 267 -22.89 -9.13 8.42
C SER A 267 -21.65 -9.60 7.66
N LEU A 268 -20.45 -9.31 8.20
CA LEU A 268 -19.20 -9.79 7.61
C LEU A 268 -19.05 -11.30 7.79
N TYR A 269 -19.39 -11.84 8.95
CA TYR A 269 -19.37 -13.29 9.17
C TYR A 269 -20.25 -14.04 8.17
N ASP A 270 -21.50 -13.62 8.00
CA ASP A 270 -22.44 -14.30 7.11
C ASP A 270 -21.92 -14.34 5.67
N ARG A 271 -21.34 -13.23 5.21
CA ARG A 271 -20.77 -13.11 3.87
C ARG A 271 -19.48 -13.91 3.71
N PHE A 272 -18.54 -13.75 4.62
CA PHE A 272 -17.21 -14.33 4.48
C PHE A 272 -17.18 -15.82 4.83
N SER A 273 -18.06 -16.31 5.71
CA SER A 273 -18.21 -17.76 5.91
C SER A 273 -18.72 -18.45 4.64
N ALA A 274 -19.64 -17.81 3.90
CA ALA A 274 -20.06 -18.30 2.58
C ALA A 274 -18.90 -18.31 1.57
N TYR A 275 -18.06 -17.27 1.57
CA TYR A 275 -16.84 -17.23 0.78
C TYR A 275 -15.82 -18.30 1.18
N THR A 276 -15.62 -18.56 2.47
CA THR A 276 -14.76 -19.63 2.96
C THR A 276 -15.22 -20.99 2.45
N ARG A 277 -16.53 -21.27 2.52
CA ARG A 277 -17.11 -22.51 1.97
C ARG A 277 -16.96 -22.59 0.45
N GLN A 278 -17.08 -21.48 -0.26
CA GLN A 278 -16.81 -21.43 -1.70
C GLN A 278 -15.33 -21.68 -2.02
N ASP A 279 -14.42 -21.14 -1.22
CA ASP A 279 -12.98 -21.33 -1.37
C ASP A 279 -12.60 -22.80 -1.17
N CYS A 280 -13.21 -23.47 -0.20
CA CYS A 280 -13.10 -24.93 -0.04
C CYS A 280 -13.51 -25.67 -1.32
N LYS A 281 -14.68 -25.35 -1.89
CA LYS A 281 -15.15 -25.99 -3.15
C LYS A 281 -14.23 -25.73 -4.35
N GLN A 282 -13.54 -24.59 -4.35
CA GLN A 282 -12.63 -24.18 -5.43
C GLN A 282 -11.18 -24.61 -5.21
N GLY A 283 -10.86 -25.21 -4.06
CA GLY A 283 -9.53 -25.69 -3.71
C GLY A 283 -8.54 -24.66 -3.18
N ASN A 284 -9.03 -23.48 -2.80
CA ASN A 284 -8.23 -22.44 -2.15
C ASN A 284 -8.22 -22.67 -0.62
N ILE A 285 -7.72 -23.84 -0.19
CA ILE A 285 -7.86 -24.32 1.21
C ILE A 285 -7.05 -23.49 2.20
N ASP A 286 -5.89 -23.02 1.79
CA ASP A 286 -5.06 -22.09 2.55
C ASP A 286 -5.77 -20.74 2.76
N ARG A 287 -6.34 -20.15 1.70
CA ARG A 287 -7.15 -18.93 1.82
C ARG A 287 -8.38 -19.14 2.70
N ALA A 288 -9.06 -20.27 2.54
CA ALA A 288 -10.21 -20.63 3.36
C ALA A 288 -9.84 -20.72 4.84
N TRP A 289 -8.69 -21.33 5.15
CA TRP A 289 -8.15 -21.42 6.50
C TRP A 289 -7.84 -20.06 7.11
N VAL A 290 -7.11 -19.20 6.39
CA VAL A 290 -6.81 -17.83 6.86
C VAL A 290 -8.10 -17.05 7.12
N THR A 291 -9.05 -17.11 6.19
CA THR A 291 -10.34 -16.43 6.35
C THR A 291 -11.10 -16.97 7.57
N TYR A 292 -11.11 -18.29 7.78
CA TYR A 292 -11.70 -18.90 8.98
C TYR A 292 -11.06 -18.38 10.27
N GLN A 293 -9.73 -18.29 10.34
CA GLN A 293 -9.01 -17.78 11.52
C GLN A 293 -9.38 -16.31 11.81
N GLU A 294 -9.52 -15.49 10.75
CA GLU A 294 -9.99 -14.11 10.89
C GLU A 294 -11.42 -14.04 11.42
N LEU A 295 -12.33 -14.89 10.91
CA LEU A 295 -13.73 -14.98 11.37
C LEU A 295 -13.85 -15.45 12.82
N LEU A 296 -13.05 -16.43 13.23
CA LEU A 296 -13.01 -16.92 14.60
C LEU A 296 -12.68 -15.77 15.56
N THR A 297 -11.56 -15.08 15.30
CA THR A 297 -11.13 -13.92 16.10
C THR A 297 -12.20 -12.83 16.12
N MET A 298 -12.82 -12.53 14.97
CA MET A 298 -13.86 -11.51 14.85
C MET A 298 -15.07 -11.79 15.76
N ILE A 299 -15.55 -13.04 15.79
CA ILE A 299 -16.73 -13.42 16.57
C ILE A 299 -16.39 -13.51 18.06
N GLU A 300 -15.22 -14.06 18.42
CA GLU A 300 -14.77 -14.13 19.81
C GLU A 300 -14.58 -12.75 20.44
N ASP A 301 -13.94 -11.83 19.72
CA ASP A 301 -13.81 -10.44 20.15
C ASP A 301 -15.18 -9.75 20.23
N GLY A 302 -16.07 -10.04 19.27
CA GLY A 302 -17.46 -9.60 19.28
C GLY A 302 -18.22 -10.00 20.54
N LEU A 303 -18.13 -11.28 20.91
CA LEU A 303 -18.75 -11.81 22.13
C LEU A 303 -18.15 -11.19 23.38
N ARG A 304 -16.82 -11.06 23.45
CA ARG A 304 -16.12 -10.47 24.60
C ARG A 304 -16.55 -9.01 24.82
N GLU A 305 -16.58 -8.22 23.75
CA GLU A 305 -16.99 -6.82 23.79
C GLU A 305 -18.48 -6.68 24.14
N ALA A 306 -19.36 -7.44 23.49
CA ALA A 306 -20.80 -7.40 23.77
C ALA A 306 -21.13 -7.81 25.21
N GLN A 307 -20.43 -8.82 25.74
CA GLN A 307 -20.60 -9.27 27.12
C GLN A 307 -20.09 -8.22 28.12
N ALA A 308 -18.94 -7.60 27.86
CA ALA A 308 -18.44 -6.51 28.69
C ALA A 308 -19.41 -5.29 28.71
N ILE A 309 -20.07 -4.98 27.59
CA ILE A 309 -21.12 -3.95 27.54
C ILE A 309 -22.35 -4.37 28.35
N LYS A 310 -22.76 -5.63 28.25
CA LYS A 310 -23.88 -6.19 29.00
C LYS A 310 -23.63 -6.11 30.51
N ASP A 311 -22.42 -6.42 30.94
CA ASP A 311 -22.00 -6.40 32.35
C ASP A 311 -21.63 -5.00 32.87
N GLY A 312 -21.61 -3.98 31.99
CA GLY A 312 -21.31 -2.59 32.34
C GLY A 312 -19.81 -2.29 32.47
N ALA A 313 -18.93 -3.22 32.10
CA ALA A 313 -17.48 -3.02 32.08
C ALA A 313 -17.01 -2.15 30.91
N LEU A 314 -17.77 -2.09 29.81
CA LEU A 314 -17.55 -1.19 28.68
C LEU A 314 -18.79 -0.36 28.37
N PRO A 315 -18.64 0.90 27.93
CA PRO A 315 -19.76 1.67 27.41
C PRO A 315 -20.24 1.10 26.07
N PRO A 316 -21.54 1.26 25.71
CA PRO A 316 -22.00 0.93 24.37
C PRO A 316 -21.31 1.78 23.30
N PRO A 317 -21.23 1.30 22.03
CA PRO A 317 -20.61 2.06 20.95
C PRO A 317 -21.28 3.40 20.75
N THR A 318 -20.48 4.46 20.58
CA THR A 318 -21.03 5.77 20.30
C THR A 318 -21.71 5.78 18.93
N PRO A 319 -22.97 6.23 18.83
CA PRO A 319 -23.66 6.35 17.55
C PRO A 319 -22.90 7.21 16.51
N VAL A 320 -23.16 6.97 15.23
CA VAL A 320 -22.44 7.59 14.11
C VAL A 320 -23.43 8.39 13.25
N PRO A 321 -23.16 9.67 12.94
CA PRO A 321 -23.90 10.41 11.92
C PRO A 321 -23.72 9.78 10.53
N SER A 322 -24.80 9.64 9.77
CA SER A 322 -24.75 9.06 8.42
C SER A 322 -24.97 10.11 7.34
N TYR A 323 -24.22 10.03 6.25
CA TYR A 323 -24.46 10.87 5.07
C TYR A 323 -25.86 10.60 4.50
N VAL A 324 -26.52 11.66 4.06
CA VAL A 324 -27.77 11.61 3.29
C VAL A 324 -27.50 12.23 1.93
N THR A 325 -27.95 11.59 0.86
CA THR A 325 -27.75 12.11 -0.50
C THR A 325 -28.23 13.55 -0.58
N SER A 326 -27.29 14.46 -0.85
CA SER A 326 -27.51 15.91 -0.80
C SER A 326 -26.42 16.63 -1.61
N PRO A 327 -26.61 17.91 -1.97
CA PRO A 327 -25.55 18.70 -2.59
C PRO A 327 -24.30 18.75 -1.70
N ILE A 328 -23.13 18.47 -2.28
CA ILE A 328 -21.84 18.54 -1.60
C ILE A 328 -21.20 19.90 -1.89
N ARG A 329 -20.78 20.62 -0.85
CA ARG A 329 -20.01 21.86 -0.97
C ARG A 329 -18.56 21.63 -0.56
N ILE A 330 -17.65 22.38 -1.16
CA ILE A 330 -16.23 22.36 -0.80
C ILE A 330 -15.94 23.61 0.04
N ASP A 331 -15.34 23.42 1.21
CA ASP A 331 -14.79 24.49 2.05
C ASP A 331 -13.36 24.15 2.46
N LYS A 332 -12.40 24.85 1.86
CA LYS A 332 -10.95 24.60 1.97
C LYS A 332 -10.64 23.10 1.79
N SER A 333 -10.15 22.43 2.83
CA SER A 333 -9.78 21.01 2.81
C SER A 333 -10.93 20.03 3.01
N SER A 334 -12.18 20.47 3.16
CA SER A 334 -13.29 19.61 3.59
C SER A 334 -14.47 19.61 2.63
N PHE A 335 -15.20 18.49 2.63
CA PHE A 335 -16.52 18.38 2.01
C PHE A 335 -17.59 18.62 3.06
N LEU A 336 -18.56 19.48 2.74
CA LEU A 336 -19.72 19.76 3.57
C LEU A 336 -20.96 19.13 2.92
N ALA A 337 -21.66 18.30 3.68
CA ALA A 337 -22.86 17.60 3.22
C ALA A 337 -23.92 17.54 4.33
N THR A 338 -25.09 16.99 3.99
CA THR A 338 -26.14 16.73 4.98
C THR A 338 -25.87 15.40 5.68
N GLN A 339 -25.87 15.43 7.01
CA GLN A 339 -25.78 14.24 7.84
C GLN A 339 -27.06 14.04 8.65
N ARG A 340 -27.49 12.78 8.77
CA ARG A 340 -28.52 12.33 9.70
C ARG A 340 -27.86 11.88 10.99
N TYR A 341 -28.21 12.55 12.08
CA TYR A 341 -27.76 12.21 13.40
C TYR A 341 -28.57 11.03 13.96
N PRO A 342 -28.00 10.32 14.96
CA PRO A 342 -28.64 9.16 15.59
C PRO A 342 -30.04 9.43 16.16
N ASP A 343 -30.33 10.66 16.58
CA ASP A 343 -31.63 11.11 17.08
C ASP A 343 -32.64 11.44 15.96
N GLY A 344 -32.25 11.23 14.70
CA GLY A 344 -33.05 11.49 13.51
C GLY A 344 -32.92 12.90 12.94
N ARG A 345 -32.24 13.83 13.62
CA ARG A 345 -32.03 15.20 13.11
C ARG A 345 -31.21 15.17 11.82
N LEU A 346 -31.59 16.02 10.88
CA LEU A 346 -30.77 16.36 9.73
C LEU A 346 -29.99 17.63 10.04
N ILE A 347 -28.68 17.59 9.88
CA ILE A 347 -27.81 18.77 9.96
C ILE A 347 -27.17 18.96 8.59
N GLU A 348 -27.43 20.12 7.99
CA GLU A 348 -26.85 20.50 6.71
C GLU A 348 -25.44 21.09 6.89
N ALA A 349 -24.67 21.14 5.80
CA ALA A 349 -23.36 21.78 5.74
C ALA A 349 -22.37 21.33 6.84
N THR A 350 -22.39 20.04 7.18
CA THR A 350 -21.49 19.45 8.18
C THR A 350 -20.28 18.80 7.49
N PRO A 351 -19.05 18.96 8.01
CA PRO A 351 -17.89 18.22 7.53
C PRO A 351 -18.19 16.73 7.44
N THR A 352 -17.98 16.15 6.25
CA THR A 352 -18.29 14.75 5.96
C THR A 352 -17.11 14.12 5.26
N PHE A 353 -16.66 12.99 5.79
CA PHE A 353 -15.63 12.17 5.18
C PHE A 353 -16.30 11.12 4.28
N PHE A 354 -15.89 11.10 3.02
CA PHE A 354 -16.38 10.12 2.05
C PHE A 354 -15.42 8.93 1.97
N THR A 355 -15.82 7.78 2.50
CA THR A 355 -14.98 6.58 2.53
C THR A 355 -15.70 5.47 1.81
N GLY A 356 -15.00 4.73 0.96
CA GLY A 356 -15.54 3.54 0.34
C GLY A 356 -14.58 2.77 -0.55
N TYR A 357 -15.12 2.23 -1.65
CA TYR A 357 -14.42 1.26 -2.48
C TYR A 357 -14.62 1.52 -3.98
N GLY A 358 -13.70 1.04 -4.81
CA GLY A 358 -13.91 0.92 -6.25
C GLY A 358 -13.64 -0.50 -6.76
N HIS A 359 -13.69 -0.81 -8.06
CA HIS A 359 -14.00 0.08 -9.19
C HIS A 359 -14.92 -0.58 -10.24
N PHE A 360 -15.09 -1.91 -10.17
CA PHE A 360 -15.59 -2.71 -11.28
C PHE A 360 -17.03 -3.21 -11.05
N GLY A 361 -17.23 -4.53 -11.07
CA GLY A 361 -18.56 -5.15 -11.10
C GLY A 361 -19.13 -5.37 -9.70
N GLN A 362 -18.31 -5.84 -8.76
CA GLN A 362 -18.79 -6.23 -7.43
C GLN A 362 -19.20 -5.00 -6.60
N VAL A 363 -18.46 -3.89 -6.69
CA VAL A 363 -18.84 -2.64 -6.01
C VAL A 363 -20.22 -2.12 -6.47
N ARG A 364 -20.58 -2.31 -7.74
CA ARG A 364 -21.91 -1.94 -8.29
C ARG A 364 -23.02 -2.87 -7.80
N ARG A 365 -22.71 -4.13 -7.52
CA ARG A 365 -23.69 -5.11 -7.01
C ARG A 365 -24.04 -4.83 -5.55
N ASP A 366 -23.08 -4.31 -4.78
CA ASP A 366 -23.15 -4.23 -3.32
C ASP A 366 -23.51 -2.85 -2.76
N ILE A 367 -23.95 -1.91 -3.60
CA ILE A 367 -24.23 -0.51 -3.22
C ILE A 367 -25.09 -0.41 -1.96
N GLU A 368 -26.14 -1.22 -1.87
CA GLU A 368 -27.10 -1.18 -0.76
C GLU A 368 -26.55 -1.77 0.55
N LEU A 369 -25.42 -2.48 0.52
CA LEU A 369 -24.76 -3.01 1.72
C LEU A 369 -23.95 -1.94 2.46
N PHE A 370 -23.36 -1.01 1.70
CA PHE A 370 -22.36 -0.07 2.20
C PHE A 370 -22.84 0.86 3.33
N PRO A 371 -24.08 1.40 3.34
CA PRO A 371 -24.54 2.23 4.44
C PRO A 371 -24.51 1.49 5.79
N GLY A 372 -24.83 0.20 5.79
CA GLY A 372 -24.74 -0.64 6.99
C GLY A 372 -23.31 -0.88 7.47
N TYR A 373 -22.32 -0.64 6.61
CA TYR A 373 -20.88 -0.73 6.93
C TYR A 373 -20.31 0.64 7.35
N GLY A 374 -21.14 1.70 7.41
CA GLY A 374 -20.65 3.07 7.61
C GLY A 374 -19.93 3.65 6.39
N ILE A 375 -20.10 3.01 5.23
CA ILE A 375 -19.50 3.38 3.94
C ILE A 375 -20.52 4.21 3.16
N ASN A 376 -20.08 5.34 2.59
CA ASN A 376 -20.95 6.35 1.98
C ASN A 376 -20.52 6.74 0.56
N MET A 377 -19.52 6.06 -0.01
CA MET A 377 -18.99 6.37 -1.34
C MET A 377 -18.62 5.11 -2.13
N ILE A 378 -18.72 5.20 -3.45
CA ILE A 378 -18.04 4.28 -4.38
C ILE A 378 -17.32 5.07 -5.47
N GLN A 379 -16.33 4.42 -6.09
CA GLN A 379 -15.83 4.83 -7.39
C GLN A 379 -16.16 3.78 -8.43
N ILE A 380 -16.58 4.24 -9.60
CA ILE A 380 -16.77 3.41 -10.79
C ILE A 380 -16.24 4.17 -12.01
N GLU A 381 -16.14 3.47 -13.13
CA GLU A 381 -15.62 4.06 -14.36
C GLU A 381 -16.48 3.77 -15.59
N GLN A 382 -16.32 4.66 -16.57
CA GLN A 382 -16.81 4.52 -17.93
C GLN A 382 -15.84 5.30 -18.83
N GLY A 383 -15.44 4.74 -19.97
CA GLY A 383 -14.62 5.43 -20.96
C GLY A 383 -15.28 5.47 -22.35
N PRO A 384 -14.60 6.06 -23.35
CA PRO A 384 -15.17 6.25 -24.69
C PRO A 384 -15.36 4.94 -25.47
N ARG A 385 -14.61 3.87 -25.15
CA ARG A 385 -14.79 2.54 -25.75
C ARG A 385 -16.19 2.00 -25.47
N GLY A 386 -16.89 1.64 -26.54
CA GLY A 386 -18.27 1.16 -26.48
C GLY A 386 -19.32 2.27 -26.41
N VAL A 387 -18.92 3.54 -26.26
CA VAL A 387 -19.81 4.72 -26.30
C VAL A 387 -19.69 5.46 -27.63
N VAL A 388 -18.47 5.71 -28.12
CA VAL A 388 -18.25 6.39 -29.41
C VAL A 388 -17.98 5.34 -30.50
N GLU A 389 -18.87 5.31 -31.50
CA GLU A 389 -18.77 4.42 -32.66
C GLU A 389 -17.89 5.01 -33.78
N ASP A 390 -17.44 4.17 -34.71
CA ASP A 390 -16.55 4.54 -35.83
C ASP A 390 -17.18 5.54 -36.82
N ASN A 391 -18.51 5.50 -36.94
CA ASN A 391 -19.33 6.45 -37.69
C ASN A 391 -19.59 7.77 -36.93
N GLY A 392 -19.05 7.92 -35.71
CA GLY A 392 -19.23 9.08 -34.85
C GLY A 392 -20.54 9.14 -34.08
N LYS A 393 -21.39 8.10 -34.14
CA LYS A 393 -22.61 8.01 -33.32
C LYS A 393 -22.28 7.64 -31.87
N ILE A 394 -23.22 7.98 -30.99
CA ILE A 394 -23.18 7.61 -29.56
C ILE A 394 -24.04 6.37 -29.34
N ASN A 395 -23.43 5.31 -28.83
CA ASN A 395 -24.15 4.19 -28.23
C ASN A 395 -24.55 4.56 -26.79
N THR A 396 -25.85 4.74 -26.54
CA THR A 396 -26.36 5.20 -25.24
C THR A 396 -26.42 4.11 -24.17
N LYS A 397 -26.36 2.83 -24.55
CA LYS A 397 -26.57 1.71 -23.60
C LYS A 397 -25.62 1.74 -22.39
N PRO A 398 -24.30 2.00 -22.51
CA PRO A 398 -23.42 2.08 -21.35
C PRO A 398 -23.80 3.25 -20.42
N ILE A 399 -24.23 4.38 -20.99
CA ILE A 399 -24.65 5.57 -20.23
C ILE A 399 -25.97 5.30 -19.49
N GLU A 400 -26.93 4.63 -20.14
CA GLU A 400 -28.19 4.23 -19.50
C GLU A 400 -27.99 3.24 -18.36
N ALA A 401 -27.12 2.24 -18.54
CA ALA A 401 -26.74 1.31 -17.47
C ALA A 401 -26.08 2.05 -16.30
N LEU A 402 -25.24 3.05 -16.59
CA LEU A 402 -24.62 3.89 -15.57
C LEU A 402 -25.66 4.71 -14.79
N ARG A 403 -26.63 5.34 -15.47
CA ARG A 403 -27.72 6.08 -14.82
C ARG A 403 -28.53 5.22 -13.84
N ALA A 404 -28.76 3.95 -14.17
CA ALA A 404 -29.44 3.02 -13.27
C ALA A 404 -28.64 2.75 -11.98
N ILE A 405 -27.30 2.72 -12.08
CA ILE A 405 -26.41 2.61 -10.90
C ILE A 405 -26.48 3.88 -10.04
N PHE A 406 -26.45 5.07 -10.66
CA PHE A 406 -26.59 6.34 -9.93
C PHE A 406 -27.93 6.44 -9.18
N ALA A 407 -29.03 6.00 -9.80
CA ALA A 407 -30.34 5.99 -9.14
C ALA A 407 -30.41 5.03 -7.93
N ARG A 408 -29.67 3.92 -7.95
CA ARG A 408 -29.54 3.02 -6.80
C ARG A 408 -28.72 3.67 -5.69
N ALA A 409 -27.59 4.28 -6.04
CA ALA A 409 -26.72 4.96 -5.09
C ALA A 409 -27.41 6.13 -4.40
N GLU A 410 -28.18 6.94 -5.14
CA GLU A 410 -29.00 8.02 -4.59
C GLU A 410 -29.92 7.51 -3.46
N LYS A 411 -30.70 6.45 -3.74
CA LYS A 411 -31.62 5.82 -2.77
C LYS A 411 -30.90 5.22 -1.57
N ALA A 412 -29.69 4.71 -1.77
CA ALA A 412 -28.88 4.10 -0.72
C ALA A 412 -28.09 5.11 0.12
N ASN A 413 -28.11 6.40 -0.20
CA ASN A 413 -27.20 7.40 0.38
C ASN A 413 -25.73 7.10 0.11
N ILE A 414 -25.41 6.71 -1.13
CA ILE A 414 -24.06 6.48 -1.61
C ILE A 414 -23.71 7.54 -2.64
N SER A 415 -22.58 8.21 -2.43
CA SER A 415 -21.99 9.14 -3.39
C SER A 415 -21.10 8.39 -4.39
N ILE A 416 -21.03 8.87 -5.63
CA ILE A 416 -20.29 8.25 -6.73
C ILE A 416 -19.26 9.24 -7.26
N ASN A 417 -17.99 8.84 -7.23
CA ASN A 417 -17.02 9.38 -8.17
C ASN A 417 -17.03 8.57 -9.47
N LEU A 418 -17.13 9.29 -10.59
CA LEU A 418 -17.02 8.67 -11.90
C LEU A 418 -15.66 8.98 -12.52
N LEU A 419 -14.85 7.94 -12.69
CA LEU A 419 -13.65 7.99 -13.51
C LEU A 419 -14.05 7.90 -15.00
N LEU A 420 -13.63 8.90 -15.79
CA LEU A 420 -13.99 9.07 -17.20
C LEU A 420 -13.13 8.22 -18.15
N SER A 421 -12.11 7.53 -17.62
CA SER A 421 -11.25 6.55 -18.29
C SER A 421 -10.98 6.83 -19.79
N PRO A 422 -10.40 7.99 -20.15
CA PRO A 422 -10.06 8.30 -21.54
C PRO A 422 -9.02 7.32 -22.12
N HIS A 423 -8.36 6.53 -21.27
CA HIS A 423 -7.46 5.44 -21.65
C HIS A 423 -8.19 4.17 -22.17
N TYR A 424 -9.49 4.00 -21.88
CA TYR A 424 -10.35 3.04 -22.59
C TYR A 424 -10.70 3.58 -23.97
N PHE A 425 -9.67 3.78 -24.79
CA PHE A 425 -9.78 4.36 -26.11
C PHE A 425 -10.36 3.33 -27.10
N PRO A 426 -11.20 3.75 -28.08
CA PRO A 426 -11.78 2.82 -29.03
C PRO A 426 -10.73 2.19 -29.96
N SER A 427 -10.74 0.86 -30.10
CA SER A 427 -9.77 0.15 -30.93
C SER A 427 -9.91 0.45 -32.43
N TRP A 428 -11.11 0.84 -32.89
CA TRP A 428 -11.34 1.27 -34.27
C TRP A 428 -10.56 2.54 -34.62
N ALA A 429 -10.36 3.45 -33.65
CA ALA A 429 -9.65 4.71 -33.88
C ALA A 429 -8.16 4.47 -34.12
N LEU A 430 -7.55 3.56 -33.35
CA LEU A 430 -6.15 3.14 -33.55
C LEU A 430 -5.93 2.41 -34.88
N LYS A 431 -6.97 1.72 -35.40
CA LYS A 431 -6.90 1.10 -36.74
C LYS A 431 -7.03 2.14 -37.86
N LYS A 432 -7.81 3.19 -37.64
CA LYS A 432 -8.03 4.28 -38.60
C LYS A 432 -6.85 5.25 -38.67
N TRP A 433 -6.25 5.53 -37.51
CA TRP A 433 -5.12 6.45 -37.32
C TRP A 433 -4.01 5.73 -36.52
N PRO A 434 -3.24 4.84 -37.17
CA PRO A 434 -2.18 4.08 -36.50
C PRO A 434 -1.09 4.96 -35.88
N GLU A 435 -0.85 6.15 -36.44
CA GLU A 435 0.09 7.16 -35.93
C GLU A 435 -0.25 7.67 -34.53
N LEU A 436 -1.50 7.50 -34.07
CA LEU A 436 -1.85 7.78 -32.67
C LEU A 436 -1.00 6.96 -31.70
N ALA A 437 -0.54 5.77 -32.09
CA ALA A 437 0.30 4.92 -31.26
C ALA A 437 1.75 5.40 -31.13
N ASP A 438 2.19 6.41 -31.89
CA ASP A 438 3.58 6.91 -31.85
C ASP A 438 3.86 7.79 -30.61
N CYS A 439 2.82 8.17 -29.88
CA CYS A 439 2.90 8.94 -28.65
C CYS A 439 2.15 8.20 -27.53
N GLN A 440 2.82 7.83 -26.44
CA GLN A 440 2.24 6.96 -25.40
C GLN A 440 2.77 7.26 -23.99
N GLY A 441 2.02 6.89 -22.97
CA GLY A 441 2.47 6.90 -21.56
C GLY A 441 1.48 6.19 -20.64
N GLY A 442 1.97 5.24 -19.83
CA GLY A 442 1.14 4.53 -18.85
C GLY A 442 -0.11 3.94 -19.48
N PHE A 443 -1.30 4.31 -18.98
CA PHE A 443 -2.57 3.87 -19.55
C PHE A 443 -2.93 4.52 -20.90
N PHE A 444 -2.36 5.68 -21.24
CA PHE A 444 -2.57 6.32 -22.54
C PHE A 444 -1.71 5.65 -23.61
N GLN A 445 -2.32 4.69 -24.31
CA GLN A 445 -1.72 4.00 -25.46
C GLN A 445 -1.99 4.73 -26.79
N TYR A 446 -2.16 6.06 -26.73
CA TYR A 446 -2.42 6.93 -27.89
C TYR A 446 -1.96 8.38 -27.62
N CYS A 447 -1.79 9.14 -28.70
CA CYS A 447 -1.41 10.55 -28.65
C CYS A 447 -2.53 11.45 -28.10
N VAL A 448 -2.37 11.95 -26.88
CA VAL A 448 -3.32 12.91 -26.26
C VAL A 448 -3.28 14.32 -26.88
N HIS A 449 -2.29 14.57 -27.74
CA HIS A 449 -2.11 15.85 -28.43
C HIS A 449 -2.75 15.87 -29.83
N ALA A 450 -3.15 14.72 -30.36
CA ALA A 450 -3.74 14.62 -31.69
C ALA A 450 -5.19 15.13 -31.72
N PRO A 451 -5.57 15.95 -32.72
CA PRO A 451 -6.92 16.51 -32.79
C PRO A 451 -8.00 15.43 -32.97
N GLU A 452 -7.71 14.35 -33.69
CA GLU A 452 -8.61 13.21 -33.91
C GLU A 452 -8.91 12.48 -32.60
N ALA A 453 -7.89 12.30 -31.75
CA ALA A 453 -8.06 11.71 -30.42
C ALA A 453 -8.89 12.61 -29.51
N ARG A 454 -8.58 13.91 -29.48
CA ARG A 454 -9.35 14.91 -28.71
C ARG A 454 -10.82 14.97 -29.17
N ALA A 455 -11.09 14.90 -30.47
CA ALA A 455 -12.46 14.89 -30.98
C ALA A 455 -13.29 13.69 -30.49
N ILE A 456 -12.68 12.51 -30.34
CA ILE A 456 -13.34 11.33 -29.75
C ILE A 456 -13.62 11.57 -28.26
N ILE A 457 -12.63 12.06 -27.51
CA ILE A 457 -12.79 12.34 -26.08
C ILE A 457 -13.86 13.40 -25.85
N GLU A 458 -13.85 14.50 -26.59
CA GLU A 458 -14.86 15.56 -26.48
C GLU A 458 -16.26 15.03 -26.77
N ARG A 459 -16.43 14.26 -27.85
CA ARG A 459 -17.71 13.64 -28.20
C ARG A 459 -18.23 12.73 -27.08
N TYR A 460 -17.32 11.98 -26.45
CA TYR A 460 -17.65 11.19 -25.28
C TYR A 460 -18.06 12.05 -24.09
N LEU A 461 -17.26 13.06 -23.71
CA LEU A 461 -17.56 13.98 -22.60
C LEU A 461 -18.92 14.67 -22.80
N ARG A 462 -19.18 15.18 -24.00
CA ARG A 462 -20.44 15.84 -24.37
C ARG A 462 -21.65 14.91 -24.39
N SER A 463 -21.45 13.59 -24.37
CA SER A 463 -22.52 12.61 -24.23
C SER A 463 -22.80 12.22 -22.76
N ILE A 464 -21.75 12.06 -21.96
CA ILE A 464 -21.88 11.52 -20.60
C ILE A 464 -22.14 12.59 -19.54
N VAL A 465 -21.54 13.78 -19.66
CA VAL A 465 -21.69 14.85 -18.67
C VAL A 465 -23.15 15.32 -18.55
N PRO A 466 -23.87 15.64 -19.65
CA PRO A 466 -25.26 16.06 -19.55
C PRO A 466 -26.19 14.98 -18.96
N ALA A 467 -25.84 13.71 -19.13
CA ALA A 467 -26.65 12.59 -18.64
C ALA A 467 -26.56 12.38 -17.12
N LEU A 468 -25.52 12.92 -16.47
CA LEU A 468 -25.19 12.64 -15.07
C LEU A 468 -25.02 13.89 -14.20
N LYS A 469 -24.82 15.07 -14.79
CA LYS A 469 -24.50 16.31 -14.05
C LYS A 469 -25.52 16.68 -12.96
N ASP A 470 -26.80 16.35 -13.19
CA ASP A 470 -27.90 16.70 -12.28
C ASP A 470 -28.20 15.57 -11.27
N SER A 471 -27.42 14.48 -11.29
CA SER A 471 -27.62 13.36 -10.36
C SER A 471 -27.14 13.75 -8.94
N PRO A 472 -27.99 13.67 -7.91
CA PRO A 472 -27.60 13.96 -6.53
C PRO A 472 -26.52 13.01 -5.99
N ALA A 473 -26.42 11.80 -6.53
CA ALA A 473 -25.37 10.84 -6.18
C ALA A 473 -24.00 11.18 -6.80
N LEU A 474 -23.86 12.16 -7.69
CA LEU A 474 -22.57 12.50 -8.30
C LEU A 474 -21.71 13.33 -7.33
N HIS A 475 -20.57 12.78 -6.91
CA HIS A 475 -19.57 13.48 -6.11
C HIS A 475 -18.69 14.39 -6.99
N SER A 476 -18.08 13.80 -8.02
CA SER A 476 -17.13 14.48 -8.91
C SER A 476 -16.80 13.61 -10.12
N PHE A 477 -16.26 14.24 -11.18
CA PHE A 477 -15.64 13.51 -12.28
C PHE A 477 -14.12 13.39 -12.05
N CYS A 478 -13.60 12.16 -12.10
CA CYS A 478 -12.16 11.92 -12.19
C CYS A 478 -11.78 11.83 -13.67
N LEU A 479 -10.93 12.73 -14.15
CA LEU A 479 -10.60 12.93 -15.56
C LEU A 479 -9.83 11.74 -16.14
N SER A 480 -8.89 11.19 -15.39
CA SER A 480 -7.95 10.17 -15.86
C SER A 480 -7.41 9.30 -14.73
N ASN A 481 -6.93 8.10 -15.09
CA ASN A 481 -6.36 7.09 -14.20
C ASN A 481 -4.85 7.07 -14.38
N GLU A 482 -4.09 7.32 -13.31
CA GLU A 482 -2.62 7.29 -13.30
C GLU A 482 -1.98 7.90 -14.56
N PRO A 483 -2.33 9.15 -14.91
CA PRO A 483 -1.97 9.72 -16.19
C PRO A 483 -0.45 9.89 -16.27
N THR A 484 0.17 9.40 -17.35
CA THR A 484 1.58 9.68 -17.67
C THR A 484 1.74 9.92 -19.16
N SER A 485 2.76 10.70 -19.54
CA SER A 485 3.11 11.01 -20.93
C SER A 485 4.60 10.81 -21.14
N ILE A 486 5.00 9.69 -21.75
CA ILE A 486 6.38 9.18 -21.68
C ILE A 486 7.10 9.23 -23.03
N LYS A 487 6.56 8.53 -24.03
CA LYS A 487 7.14 8.41 -25.37
C LYS A 487 6.63 9.55 -26.24
N LEU A 488 7.46 10.56 -26.46
CA LEU A 488 7.11 11.79 -27.20
C LEU A 488 8.00 12.05 -28.43
N ASP A 489 9.12 11.36 -28.55
CA ASP A 489 10.17 11.61 -29.56
C ASP A 489 9.68 11.44 -31.01
N GLN A 490 8.66 10.61 -31.21
CA GLN A 490 8.03 10.38 -32.51
C GLN A 490 6.72 11.17 -32.71
N CYS A 491 6.29 11.98 -31.73
CA CYS A 491 5.03 12.69 -31.83
C CYS A 491 5.16 13.95 -32.71
N PRO A 492 4.46 14.02 -33.87
CA PRO A 492 4.55 15.18 -34.77
C PRO A 492 4.01 16.46 -34.12
N HIS A 493 3.00 16.35 -33.25
CA HIS A 493 2.44 17.50 -32.54
C HIS A 493 3.41 18.08 -31.51
N ILE A 494 4.16 17.24 -30.80
CA ILE A 494 5.18 17.69 -29.85
C ILE A 494 6.38 18.29 -30.60
N ARG A 495 6.79 17.69 -31.73
CA ARG A 495 7.85 18.23 -32.59
C ARG A 495 7.54 19.65 -33.08
N ALA A 496 6.27 19.98 -33.29
CA ALA A 496 5.85 21.34 -33.65
C ALA A 496 5.80 22.33 -32.46
N GLN A 497 5.43 21.85 -31.26
CA GLN A 497 5.28 22.70 -30.07
C GLN A 497 6.60 22.98 -29.35
N TRP A 498 7.53 22.03 -29.37
CA TRP A 498 8.78 22.09 -28.61
C TRP A 498 9.67 23.31 -28.95
N PRO A 499 9.97 23.61 -30.23
CA PRO A 499 10.75 24.80 -30.59
C PRO A 499 10.11 26.11 -30.12
N GLN A 500 8.78 26.21 -30.20
CA GLN A 500 8.03 27.41 -29.79
C GLN A 500 8.07 27.62 -28.27
N TRP A 501 8.06 26.53 -27.50
CA TRP A 501 8.20 26.62 -26.05
C TRP A 501 9.60 27.08 -25.66
N LEU A 502 10.65 26.54 -26.31
CA LEU A 502 12.03 26.96 -26.08
C LEU A 502 12.25 28.43 -26.44
N GLU A 503 11.71 28.89 -27.56
CA GLU A 503 11.78 30.30 -27.97
C GLU A 503 11.15 31.22 -26.92
N ARG A 504 9.97 30.86 -26.38
CA ARG A 504 9.35 31.62 -25.29
C ARG A 504 10.15 31.60 -23.99
N LYS A 505 10.79 30.48 -23.65
CA LYS A 505 11.55 30.29 -22.40
C LYS A 505 12.91 30.99 -22.42
N HIS A 506 13.61 30.97 -23.55
CA HIS A 506 14.99 31.45 -23.66
C HIS A 506 15.14 32.76 -24.46
N GLY A 507 14.13 33.16 -25.22
CA GLY A 507 14.16 34.38 -26.05
C GLY A 507 15.01 34.25 -27.32
N SER A 508 16.26 33.76 -27.22
CA SER A 508 17.14 33.53 -28.37
C SER A 508 17.89 32.20 -28.31
N ILE A 509 18.26 31.68 -29.48
CA ILE A 509 19.02 30.43 -29.58
C ILE A 509 20.40 30.54 -28.94
N ASP A 510 21.04 31.72 -28.99
CA ASP A 510 22.33 31.98 -28.35
C ASP A 510 22.25 31.85 -26.82
N GLN A 511 21.17 32.37 -26.20
CA GLN A 511 20.97 32.23 -24.75
C GLN A 511 20.72 30.78 -24.35
N LEU A 512 19.98 30.02 -25.16
CA LEU A 512 19.82 28.59 -24.94
C LEU A 512 21.16 27.86 -25.07
N ASN A 513 21.90 28.09 -26.16
CA ASN A 513 23.21 27.46 -26.39
C ASN A 513 24.20 27.75 -25.26
N GLN A 514 24.19 28.97 -24.71
CA GLN A 514 24.99 29.31 -23.54
C GLN A 514 24.57 28.52 -22.29
N ARG A 515 23.27 28.39 -22.03
CA ARG A 515 22.74 27.63 -20.87
C ARG A 515 23.02 26.14 -20.98
N TRP A 516 22.82 25.58 -22.18
CA TRP A 516 22.91 24.15 -22.43
C TRP A 516 24.31 23.67 -22.84
N HIS A 517 25.28 24.57 -23.00
CA HIS A 517 26.59 24.28 -23.58
C HIS A 517 26.49 23.56 -24.92
N SER A 518 25.59 24.05 -25.79
CA SER A 518 25.27 23.49 -27.09
C SER A 518 25.57 24.47 -28.23
N ALA A 519 25.32 24.06 -29.48
CA ALA A 519 25.61 24.83 -30.68
C ALA A 519 24.52 24.65 -31.76
N TYR A 520 23.25 24.68 -31.35
CA TYR A 520 22.13 24.60 -32.30
C TYR A 520 22.03 25.87 -33.13
N ALA A 521 21.76 25.74 -34.44
CA ALA A 521 21.62 26.89 -35.33
C ALA A 521 20.25 27.58 -35.16
N SER A 522 19.21 26.81 -34.81
CA SER A 522 17.86 27.29 -34.57
C SER A 522 17.12 26.41 -33.56
N PHE A 523 16.01 26.91 -33.00
CA PHE A 523 15.16 26.10 -32.10
C PHE A 523 14.55 24.87 -32.81
N THR A 524 14.34 24.93 -34.13
CA THR A 524 13.78 23.81 -34.91
C THR A 524 14.76 22.66 -35.12
N ASP A 525 16.05 22.87 -34.89
CA ASP A 525 17.08 21.83 -34.97
C ASP A 525 17.15 20.95 -33.71
N ILE A 526 16.44 21.35 -32.64
CA ILE A 526 16.48 20.66 -31.35
C ILE A 526 15.50 19.49 -31.37
N PRO A 527 15.98 18.23 -31.21
CA PRO A 527 15.10 17.07 -31.21
C PRO A 527 14.24 17.00 -29.95
N VAL A 528 13.10 16.32 -30.05
CA VAL A 528 12.31 15.93 -28.89
C VAL A 528 13.04 14.78 -28.18
N PRO A 529 13.51 14.95 -26.92
CA PRO A 529 14.27 13.93 -26.22
C PRO A 529 13.39 12.77 -25.73
N LYS A 530 14.05 11.63 -25.47
CA LYS A 530 13.49 10.53 -24.68
C LYS A 530 13.43 10.90 -23.19
N PRO A 531 12.71 10.14 -22.34
CA PRO A 531 12.67 10.36 -20.89
C PRO A 531 14.05 10.53 -20.24
N PHE A 532 14.21 11.63 -19.51
CA PHE A 532 15.43 12.04 -18.79
C PHE A 532 16.70 12.01 -19.68
N PRO A 533 16.81 12.92 -20.66
CA PRO A 533 18.06 13.11 -21.37
C PRO A 533 19.17 13.57 -20.39
N GLU A 534 20.42 13.49 -20.82
CA GLU A 534 21.54 14.03 -20.04
C GLU A 534 21.67 15.55 -20.24
N GLY A 535 22.14 16.25 -19.20
CA GLY A 535 22.41 17.70 -19.25
C GLY A 535 21.19 18.61 -19.09
N ALA A 536 21.40 19.90 -19.34
CA ALA A 536 20.45 21.00 -19.10
C ALA A 536 19.08 20.84 -19.79
N ILE A 537 19.05 20.18 -20.95
CA ILE A 537 17.81 19.86 -21.70
C ILE A 537 16.79 19.07 -20.85
N ALA A 538 17.26 18.27 -19.88
CA ALA A 538 16.38 17.48 -19.03
C ALA A 538 15.41 18.35 -18.22
N TYR A 539 15.91 19.46 -17.67
CA TYR A 539 15.11 20.37 -16.87
C TYR A 539 14.01 21.04 -17.70
N ASP A 540 14.39 21.65 -18.82
CA ASP A 540 13.45 22.35 -19.70
C ASP A 540 12.40 21.40 -20.29
N PHE A 541 12.81 20.19 -20.71
CA PHE A 541 11.85 19.25 -21.28
C PHE A 541 10.88 18.67 -20.24
N VAL A 542 11.31 18.45 -19.00
CA VAL A 542 10.40 18.05 -17.91
C VAL A 542 9.34 19.15 -17.69
N LEU A 543 9.73 20.42 -17.63
CA LEU A 543 8.78 21.53 -17.49
C LEU A 543 7.81 21.60 -18.67
N PHE A 544 8.33 21.53 -19.90
CA PHE A 544 7.51 21.53 -21.12
C PHE A 544 6.49 20.38 -21.12
N ASN A 545 6.93 19.16 -20.79
CA ASN A 545 6.05 17.99 -20.79
C ASN A 545 4.97 18.11 -19.70
N GLN A 546 5.34 18.54 -18.49
CA GLN A 546 4.38 18.81 -17.42
C GLN A 546 3.32 19.83 -17.82
N GLU A 547 3.73 20.95 -18.42
CA GLU A 547 2.82 22.02 -18.86
C GLU A 547 1.90 21.53 -19.98
N THR A 548 2.46 20.85 -20.98
CA THR A 548 1.70 20.36 -22.14
C THR A 548 0.73 19.25 -21.75
N PHE A 549 1.10 18.39 -20.80
CA PHE A 549 0.23 17.32 -20.31
C PHE A 549 -0.84 17.83 -19.34
N ALA A 550 -0.53 18.82 -18.50
CA ALA A 550 -1.54 19.52 -17.69
C ALA A 550 -2.54 20.27 -18.59
N ALA A 551 -2.08 20.89 -19.67
CA ALA A 551 -2.95 21.58 -20.64
C ALA A 551 -3.97 20.64 -21.32
N PHE A 552 -3.61 19.38 -21.55
CA PHE A 552 -4.57 18.36 -22.02
C PHE A 552 -5.68 18.10 -20.98
N HIS A 553 -5.32 18.01 -19.70
CA HIS A 553 -6.30 17.81 -18.62
C HIS A 553 -7.15 19.06 -18.37
N GLN A 554 -6.56 20.26 -18.46
CA GLN A 554 -7.29 21.52 -18.41
C GLN A 554 -8.34 21.58 -19.54
N TRP A 555 -7.96 21.22 -20.77
CA TRP A 555 -8.92 21.15 -21.88
C TRP A 555 -10.10 20.19 -21.60
N MET A 556 -9.85 19.02 -20.99
CA MET A 556 -10.93 18.13 -20.58
C MET A 556 -11.83 18.77 -19.51
N ALA A 557 -11.25 19.44 -18.52
CA ALA A 557 -11.98 20.17 -17.49
C ALA A 557 -12.86 21.27 -18.10
N ASP A 558 -12.31 22.06 -19.02
CA ASP A 558 -13.01 23.15 -19.71
C ASP A 558 -14.22 22.62 -20.49
N VAL A 559 -14.06 21.53 -21.25
CA VAL A 559 -15.17 20.88 -21.97
C VAL A 559 -16.28 20.45 -21.00
N ILE A 560 -15.94 19.94 -19.82
CA ILE A 560 -16.92 19.57 -18.79
C ILE A 560 -17.60 20.81 -18.23
N HIS A 561 -16.83 21.84 -17.87
CA HIS A 561 -17.32 23.08 -17.26
C HIS A 561 -18.15 23.94 -18.21
N ASP A 562 -17.95 23.84 -19.53
CA ASP A 562 -18.88 24.39 -20.54
C ASP A 562 -20.32 23.88 -20.36
N MET A 563 -20.48 22.63 -19.89
CA MET A 563 -21.78 21.97 -19.72
C MET A 563 -22.25 21.94 -18.27
N ALA A 564 -21.31 21.97 -17.32
CA ALA A 564 -21.54 21.84 -15.88
C ALA A 564 -20.49 22.63 -15.06
N PRO A 565 -20.60 23.99 -15.00
CA PRO A 565 -19.56 24.86 -14.42
C PRO A 565 -19.26 24.62 -12.94
N ALA A 566 -20.22 24.08 -12.18
CA ALA A 566 -20.11 23.91 -10.74
C ALA A 566 -19.63 22.51 -10.31
N ILE A 567 -19.51 21.55 -11.24
CA ILE A 567 -19.16 20.18 -10.87
C ILE A 567 -17.65 20.07 -10.64
N PRO A 568 -17.21 19.54 -9.49
CA PRO A 568 -15.80 19.31 -9.24
C PRO A 568 -15.19 18.29 -10.21
N VAL A 569 -14.03 18.64 -10.75
CA VAL A 569 -13.16 17.72 -11.49
C VAL A 569 -11.83 17.54 -10.77
N HIS A 570 -11.20 16.38 -10.98
CA HIS A 570 -9.83 16.07 -10.54
C HIS A 570 -9.23 14.97 -11.38
N ALA A 571 -7.95 14.63 -11.19
CA ALA A 571 -7.34 13.46 -11.81
C ALA A 571 -6.63 12.60 -10.76
N LYS A 572 -6.63 11.28 -10.98
CA LYS A 572 -5.94 10.32 -10.13
C LYS A 572 -4.45 10.29 -10.48
N ILE A 573 -3.69 11.27 -9.99
CA ILE A 573 -2.24 11.33 -10.19
C ILE A 573 -1.49 10.45 -9.19
N MET A 574 -0.37 9.86 -9.62
CA MET A 574 0.46 9.03 -8.76
C MET A 574 1.36 9.86 -7.84
N MET A 575 0.85 10.33 -6.71
CA MET A 575 1.61 11.20 -5.81
C MET A 575 2.83 10.54 -5.18
N GLY A 576 2.78 9.23 -4.90
CA GLY A 576 3.96 8.48 -4.47
C GLY A 576 5.09 8.51 -5.51
N CYS A 577 4.75 8.69 -6.78
CA CYS A 577 5.69 8.81 -7.88
C CYS A 577 6.35 10.19 -8.01
N HIS A 578 5.63 11.24 -7.60
CA HIS A 578 6.10 12.62 -7.75
C HIS A 578 7.44 12.89 -7.07
N PHE A 579 7.77 12.16 -6.00
CA PHE A 579 9.02 12.37 -5.28
C PHE A 579 10.26 11.81 -5.96
N HIS A 580 10.17 11.11 -7.09
CA HIS A 580 11.36 10.56 -7.74
C HIS A 580 11.47 10.90 -9.24
N LYS A 581 12.71 10.93 -9.73
CA LYS A 581 13.17 11.03 -11.11
C LYS A 581 13.00 9.68 -11.81
N TYR A 582 11.80 9.44 -12.31
CA TYR A 582 11.47 8.32 -13.19
C TYR A 582 10.29 8.66 -14.09
N SER A 583 10.05 7.84 -15.11
CA SER A 583 9.09 8.16 -16.19
C SER A 583 7.64 8.25 -15.72
N GLY A 584 7.28 7.57 -14.64
CA GLY A 584 5.99 7.70 -13.95
C GLY A 584 5.96 8.79 -12.85
N GLY A 585 7.10 9.41 -12.54
CA GLY A 585 7.24 10.47 -11.54
C GLY A 585 7.17 11.86 -12.17
N ILE A 586 8.17 12.71 -11.86
CA ILE A 586 8.18 14.13 -12.29
C ILE A 586 8.18 14.34 -13.81
N TRP A 587 8.39 13.32 -14.63
CA TRP A 587 8.56 13.45 -16.09
C TRP A 587 7.41 14.18 -16.80
N SER A 588 6.16 13.94 -16.39
CA SER A 588 4.98 14.46 -17.09
C SER A 588 3.89 15.03 -16.18
N VAL A 589 3.92 14.71 -14.89
CA VAL A 589 2.89 15.14 -13.95
C VAL A 589 3.47 16.14 -12.95
N CYS A 590 2.83 17.31 -12.87
CA CYS A 590 3.12 18.33 -11.88
C CYS A 590 1.88 18.52 -10.99
N PRO A 591 1.89 18.10 -9.72
CA PRO A 591 0.73 18.21 -8.84
C PRO A 591 0.25 19.66 -8.67
N GLU A 592 1.14 20.64 -8.75
CA GLU A 592 0.79 22.06 -8.71
C GLU A 592 -0.13 22.47 -9.88
N LEU A 593 0.23 22.08 -11.12
CA LEU A 593 -0.59 22.38 -12.30
C LEU A 593 -1.92 21.63 -12.27
N PHE A 594 -1.93 20.39 -11.77
CA PHE A 594 -3.16 19.62 -11.58
C PHE A 594 -4.07 20.21 -10.47
N ALA A 595 -3.50 20.80 -9.42
CA ALA A 595 -4.28 21.51 -8.40
C ALA A 595 -4.89 22.82 -8.93
N GLN A 596 -4.25 23.49 -9.90
CA GLN A 596 -4.77 24.70 -10.52
C GLN A 596 -6.04 24.44 -11.36
N LEU A 597 -6.05 23.36 -12.14
CA LEU A 597 -7.19 22.99 -12.99
C LEU A 597 -8.36 22.34 -12.21
N SER A 598 -8.09 21.79 -11.03
CA SER A 598 -9.04 20.96 -10.26
C SER A 598 -9.72 21.73 -9.12
N GLN A 599 -10.86 21.19 -8.65
CA GLN A 599 -11.51 21.62 -7.39
C GLN A 599 -11.26 20.64 -6.25
N ILE A 600 -10.65 19.48 -6.54
CA ILE A 600 -10.25 18.45 -5.60
C ILE A 600 -8.82 18.05 -5.95
N ASN A 601 -7.97 17.86 -4.94
CA ASN A 601 -6.65 17.26 -5.11
C ASN A 601 -6.81 15.74 -5.24
N GLY A 602 -6.90 15.22 -6.47
CA GLY A 602 -7.04 13.78 -6.73
C GLY A 602 -5.70 13.04 -6.68
N ASN A 603 -5.67 11.81 -6.18
CA ASN A 603 -4.50 10.90 -6.25
C ASN A 603 -4.90 9.42 -6.04
N ASP A 604 -3.90 8.55 -5.93
CA ASP A 604 -3.96 7.11 -5.60
C ASP A 604 -2.86 6.67 -4.60
N VAL A 605 -2.30 7.59 -3.82
CA VAL A 605 -1.08 7.28 -3.05
C VAL A 605 -1.32 6.11 -2.10
N GLY A 606 -0.44 5.11 -2.14
CA GLY A 606 -0.56 3.92 -1.30
C GLY A 606 0.16 4.04 0.03
N ASN A 607 -0.43 3.49 1.09
CA ASN A 607 0.29 3.15 2.31
C ASN A 607 0.43 1.63 2.38
N VAL A 608 1.57 1.10 1.98
CA VAL A 608 1.82 -0.35 1.99
C VAL A 608 2.81 -0.72 3.06
N LEU A 609 2.64 -1.92 3.63
CA LEU A 609 3.59 -2.50 4.58
C LEU A 609 4.98 -2.63 3.96
N ARG A 610 5.98 -2.36 4.80
CA ARG A 610 7.37 -2.60 4.49
C ARG A 610 7.66 -4.09 4.67
N ARG A 611 8.38 -4.69 3.72
CA ARG A 611 8.75 -6.13 3.74
C ARG A 611 10.17 -6.34 4.30
N ASP A 612 10.90 -5.26 4.54
CA ASP A 612 12.20 -5.23 5.19
C ASP A 612 12.05 -5.06 6.72
N GLN A 613 13.10 -5.41 7.47
CA GLN A 613 13.21 -5.13 8.92
C GLN A 613 13.42 -3.62 9.17
N SER A 614 12.57 -2.79 8.59
CA SER A 614 12.66 -1.35 8.72
C SER A 614 12.22 -0.90 10.12
N GLN A 615 12.66 0.28 10.54
CA GLN A 615 12.26 0.91 11.79
C GLN A 615 10.73 1.16 11.87
N PHE A 616 10.06 1.30 10.73
CA PHE A 616 8.63 1.61 10.62
C PHE A 616 7.82 0.41 10.15
N TYR A 617 6.54 0.38 10.52
CA TYR A 617 5.65 -0.71 10.14
C TYR A 617 5.25 -0.65 8.64
N ASN A 618 5.19 0.55 8.05
CA ASN A 618 4.69 0.77 6.70
C ASN A 618 5.37 1.99 6.02
N GLY A 619 4.92 2.33 4.81
CA GLY A 619 5.37 3.49 4.02
C GLY A 619 4.71 4.83 4.38
N TRP A 620 4.33 5.07 5.64
CA TRP A 620 3.56 6.24 6.08
C TRP A 620 4.09 7.60 5.60
N GLN A 621 5.41 7.82 5.64
CA GLN A 621 6.05 9.11 5.32
C GLN A 621 5.59 9.66 3.96
N ARG A 622 5.80 8.91 2.87
CA ARG A 622 5.43 9.36 1.52
C ARG A 622 3.91 9.39 1.31
N TYR A 623 3.18 8.56 2.04
CA TYR A 623 1.72 8.56 2.01
C TYR A 623 1.15 9.88 2.56
N GLU A 624 1.61 10.32 3.74
CA GLU A 624 1.17 11.55 4.39
C GLU A 624 1.77 12.81 3.75
N MET A 625 3.07 12.81 3.42
CA MET A 625 3.72 13.91 2.70
C MET A 625 3.04 14.22 1.36
N SER A 626 2.47 13.22 0.69
CA SER A 626 1.74 13.42 -0.56
C SER A 626 0.50 14.31 -0.38
N TYR A 627 -0.22 14.12 0.73
CA TYR A 627 -1.39 14.94 1.07
C TYR A 627 -0.98 16.35 1.48
N ASP A 628 0.04 16.48 2.34
CA ASP A 628 0.62 17.77 2.72
C ASP A 628 1.10 18.55 1.49
N PHE A 629 1.75 17.88 0.53
CA PHE A 629 2.24 18.48 -0.71
C PHE A 629 1.10 19.03 -1.55
N GLN A 630 0.09 18.21 -1.87
CA GLN A 630 -1.03 18.66 -2.71
C GLN A 630 -1.78 19.84 -2.08
N ARG A 631 -2.00 19.79 -0.76
CA ARG A 631 -2.65 20.88 -0.03
C ARG A 631 -1.83 22.16 0.03
N SER A 632 -0.51 22.03 -0.04
CA SER A 632 0.40 23.17 -0.10
C SER A 632 0.41 23.86 -1.47
N MET A 633 0.16 23.10 -2.55
CA MET A 633 0.01 23.67 -3.89
C MET A 633 -1.30 24.45 -4.00
N ARG A 634 -2.40 23.89 -3.45
CA ARG A 634 -3.68 24.56 -3.29
C ARG A 634 -4.49 23.88 -2.18
N ASP A 635 -5.01 24.68 -1.24
CA ASP A 635 -5.76 24.19 -0.08
C ASP A 635 -7.19 23.77 -0.49
N LEU A 636 -7.26 22.58 -1.10
CA LEU A 636 -8.46 21.89 -1.57
C LEU A 636 -8.60 20.54 -0.82
N PRO A 637 -9.80 19.93 -0.77
CA PRO A 637 -9.93 18.60 -0.21
C PRO A 637 -9.14 17.60 -1.05
N VAL A 638 -8.51 16.62 -0.41
CA VAL A 638 -7.82 15.53 -1.10
C VAL A 638 -8.78 14.36 -1.27
N PHE A 639 -8.77 13.77 -2.46
CA PHE A 639 -9.45 12.52 -2.75
C PHE A 639 -8.47 11.47 -3.27
N ASN A 640 -8.17 10.49 -2.41
CA ASN A 640 -7.47 9.28 -2.82
C ASN A 640 -8.44 8.29 -3.49
N SER A 641 -8.53 8.38 -4.80
CA SER A 641 -9.52 7.70 -5.65
C SER A 641 -9.12 6.25 -6.01
N GLU A 642 -7.98 5.78 -5.49
CA GLU A 642 -7.54 4.38 -5.60
C GLU A 642 -6.55 4.07 -4.47
N ASN A 643 -7.02 4.05 -3.23
CA ASN A 643 -6.14 3.97 -2.08
C ASN A 643 -5.55 2.56 -1.95
N HIS A 644 -4.26 2.42 -2.28
CA HIS A 644 -3.48 1.19 -2.17
C HIS A 644 -2.98 0.94 -0.74
N ILE A 645 -3.89 0.60 0.17
CA ILE A 645 -3.55 0.11 1.53
C ILE A 645 -3.13 -1.37 1.56
N ILE A 646 -3.41 -2.10 0.48
CA ILE A 646 -2.95 -3.48 0.27
C ILE A 646 -2.25 -3.51 -1.08
N ARG A 647 -1.06 -4.13 -1.11
CA ARG A 647 -0.31 -4.29 -2.36
C ARG A 647 -1.00 -5.34 -3.24
N ASP A 648 -1.00 -5.14 -4.54
CA ASP A 648 -1.46 -6.17 -5.50
C ASP A 648 -0.74 -7.50 -5.28
N ARG A 649 -1.48 -8.61 -5.44
CA ARG A 649 -0.95 -9.98 -5.26
C ARG A 649 -0.30 -10.21 -3.90
N ASP A 650 -0.84 -9.59 -2.86
CA ASP A 650 -0.37 -9.81 -1.49
C ASP A 650 -1.17 -10.93 -0.80
N PHE A 651 -0.49 -12.04 -0.52
CA PHE A 651 -1.05 -13.21 0.15
C PHE A 651 -0.65 -13.32 1.62
N THR A 652 -0.12 -12.25 2.22
CA THR A 652 0.22 -12.23 3.66
C THR A 652 -0.95 -11.73 4.49
N THR A 653 -1.25 -12.35 5.62
CA THR A 653 -2.15 -11.89 6.68
C THR A 653 -1.51 -10.65 7.27
N ARG A 654 -2.18 -9.53 7.05
CA ARG A 654 -1.74 -8.21 7.51
C ARG A 654 -2.49 -7.89 8.80
N ARG A 655 -1.92 -7.03 9.64
CA ARG A 655 -2.66 -6.55 10.81
C ARG A 655 -3.75 -5.57 10.35
N PRO A 656 -5.03 -5.80 10.69
CA PRO A 656 -6.12 -4.90 10.31
C PRO A 656 -5.94 -3.46 10.78
N ILE A 657 -5.24 -3.24 11.89
CA ILE A 657 -4.92 -1.90 12.42
C ILE A 657 -4.22 -1.02 11.40
N HIS A 658 -3.45 -1.59 10.46
CA HIS A 658 -2.84 -0.82 9.38
C HIS A 658 -3.87 -0.13 8.48
N SER A 659 -4.95 -0.83 8.12
CA SER A 659 -6.03 -0.26 7.30
C SER A 659 -6.79 0.84 8.04
N TYR A 660 -7.03 0.66 9.35
CA TYR A 660 -7.62 1.69 10.19
C TYR A 660 -6.71 2.93 10.27
N SER A 661 -5.44 2.71 10.61
CA SER A 661 -4.41 3.75 10.77
C SER A 661 -4.22 4.57 9.49
N ALA A 662 -4.11 3.93 8.33
CA ALA A 662 -3.91 4.61 7.05
C ALA A 662 -5.07 5.58 6.71
N LEU A 663 -6.29 5.27 7.14
CA LEU A 663 -7.45 6.13 6.91
C LEU A 663 -7.52 7.29 7.91
N ILE A 664 -7.29 7.04 9.20
CA ILE A 664 -7.26 8.10 10.22
C ILE A 664 -6.11 9.07 9.94
N GLN A 665 -4.91 8.56 9.67
CA GLN A 665 -3.75 9.40 9.36
C GLN A 665 -3.91 10.16 8.04
N GLY A 666 -4.39 9.48 6.99
CA GLY A 666 -4.69 10.16 5.74
C GLY A 666 -5.68 11.31 5.94
N ALA A 667 -6.72 11.11 6.75
CA ALA A 667 -7.71 12.13 7.05
C ALA A 667 -7.11 13.32 7.79
N LEU A 668 -6.26 13.07 8.79
CA LEU A 668 -5.52 14.13 9.49
C LEU A 668 -4.71 14.98 8.49
N HIS A 669 -4.02 14.36 7.53
CA HIS A 669 -3.19 15.06 6.55
C HIS A 669 -3.95 15.70 5.37
N GLY A 670 -5.26 15.44 5.22
CA GLY A 670 -6.11 16.14 4.24
C GLY A 670 -7.01 15.27 3.38
N GLN A 671 -6.95 13.94 3.52
CA GLN A 671 -7.81 12.99 2.81
C GLN A 671 -9.26 13.14 3.29
N SER A 672 -10.06 13.87 2.54
CA SER A 672 -11.49 14.08 2.83
C SER A 672 -12.39 13.12 2.06
N ALA A 673 -11.87 12.49 1.01
CA ALA A 673 -12.50 11.37 0.34
C ALA A 673 -11.49 10.26 0.02
N THR A 674 -11.95 9.00 -0.01
CA THR A 674 -11.11 7.85 -0.36
C THR A 674 -11.93 6.68 -0.89
N THR A 675 -11.40 5.98 -1.90
CA THR A 675 -11.93 4.69 -2.36
C THR A 675 -10.82 3.68 -2.47
N ILE A 676 -10.94 2.58 -1.71
CA ILE A 676 -9.90 1.56 -1.60
C ILE A 676 -9.84 0.69 -2.85
N TRP A 677 -8.63 0.47 -3.35
CA TRP A 677 -8.30 -0.58 -4.30
C TRP A 677 -8.19 -1.93 -3.57
N VAL A 678 -9.08 -2.88 -3.77
CA VAL A 678 -10.26 -2.88 -4.66
C VAL A 678 -11.31 -3.83 -4.09
N TRP A 679 -12.59 -3.52 -4.28
CA TRP A 679 -13.72 -4.37 -3.88
C TRP A 679 -14.02 -5.41 -4.97
N GLU A 680 -13.10 -6.33 -5.18
CA GLU A 680 -13.22 -7.49 -6.08
C GLU A 680 -12.50 -8.70 -5.50
N ARG A 681 -12.87 -9.92 -5.90
CA ARG A 681 -12.14 -11.15 -5.58
C ARG A 681 -11.60 -11.80 -6.85
N SER A 682 -10.47 -12.48 -6.75
CA SER A 682 -9.89 -13.25 -7.86
C SER A 682 -9.24 -14.53 -7.35
N ASN A 683 -9.46 -15.61 -8.12
CA ASN A 683 -8.77 -16.89 -7.94
C ASN A 683 -7.57 -17.04 -8.86
N ASN A 684 -7.33 -16.09 -9.76
CA ASN A 684 -6.12 -16.07 -10.57
C ASN A 684 -5.01 -15.38 -9.76
N PRO A 685 -4.00 -16.13 -9.25
CA PRO A 685 -2.98 -15.58 -8.35
C PRO A 685 -2.05 -14.55 -9.00
N VAL A 686 -1.98 -14.47 -10.34
CA VAL A 686 -1.18 -13.43 -11.03
C VAL A 686 -1.98 -12.15 -11.32
N SER A 687 -3.29 -12.16 -11.08
CA SER A 687 -4.14 -10.97 -11.22
C SER A 687 -3.81 -9.92 -10.16
N ASP A 688 -3.91 -8.63 -10.49
CA ASP A 688 -3.80 -7.53 -9.51
C ASP A 688 -4.87 -7.62 -8.40
N LEU A 689 -6.02 -8.22 -8.71
CA LEU A 689 -7.16 -8.39 -7.79
C LEU A 689 -6.94 -9.54 -6.78
N ALA A 690 -5.89 -10.35 -6.94
CA ALA A 690 -5.59 -11.44 -6.03
C ALA A 690 -5.07 -10.87 -4.69
N GLY A 691 -5.62 -11.37 -3.57
CA GLY A 691 -5.23 -10.90 -2.24
C GLY A 691 -5.82 -9.55 -1.81
N SER A 692 -6.73 -8.97 -2.61
CA SER A 692 -7.47 -7.74 -2.32
C SER A 692 -8.25 -7.77 -1.00
N ILE A 693 -8.79 -6.62 -0.59
CA ILE A 693 -9.51 -6.48 0.69
C ILE A 693 -10.74 -7.39 0.81
N LEU A 694 -11.38 -7.77 -0.30
CA LEU A 694 -12.56 -8.65 -0.29
C LEU A 694 -12.21 -10.13 0.01
N HIS A 695 -10.93 -10.44 0.25
CA HIS A 695 -10.49 -11.72 0.83
C HIS A 695 -10.23 -11.63 2.35
N ARG A 696 -10.40 -10.46 2.96
CA ARG A 696 -9.85 -10.12 4.29
C ARG A 696 -10.92 -9.48 5.19
N PRO A 697 -11.79 -10.27 5.83
CA PRO A 697 -12.92 -9.75 6.60
C PRO A 697 -12.51 -8.74 7.68
N ASN A 698 -11.39 -8.96 8.37
CA ASN A 698 -10.97 -8.04 9.43
C ASN A 698 -10.46 -6.70 8.91
N HIS A 699 -9.92 -6.66 7.68
CA HIS A 699 -9.58 -5.39 7.02
C HIS A 699 -10.82 -4.60 6.62
N VAL A 700 -11.89 -5.27 6.17
CA VAL A 700 -13.18 -4.61 5.89
C VAL A 700 -13.76 -4.01 7.17
N LEU A 701 -13.69 -4.74 8.30
CA LEU A 701 -14.10 -4.24 9.61
C LEU A 701 -13.29 -3.01 10.02
N ALA A 702 -11.96 -3.04 9.86
CA ALA A 702 -11.07 -1.93 10.20
C ALA A 702 -11.34 -0.66 9.37
N VAL A 703 -11.56 -0.80 8.06
CA VAL A 703 -11.94 0.32 7.18
C VAL A 703 -13.27 0.92 7.59
N SER A 704 -14.24 0.07 7.90
CA SER A 704 -15.59 0.49 8.32
C SER A 704 -15.56 1.22 9.66
N ALA A 705 -14.77 0.73 10.62
CA ALA A 705 -14.57 1.40 11.90
C ALA A 705 -13.94 2.79 11.71
N ALA A 706 -12.91 2.91 10.87
CA ALA A 706 -12.31 4.20 10.55
C ALA A 706 -13.33 5.14 9.88
N ALA A 707 -14.11 4.67 8.91
CA ALA A 707 -15.15 5.48 8.26
C ALA A 707 -16.19 6.05 9.25
N MET A 708 -16.58 5.23 10.23
CA MET A 708 -17.49 5.63 11.30
C MET A 708 -16.86 6.66 12.23
N ASP A 709 -15.62 6.45 12.65
CA ASP A 709 -14.91 7.35 13.57
C ASP A 709 -14.60 8.70 12.92
N LEU A 710 -14.21 8.69 11.64
CA LEU A 710 -14.00 9.91 10.85
C LEU A 710 -15.24 10.80 10.83
N ASN A 711 -16.42 10.22 10.60
CA ASN A 711 -17.66 10.99 10.56
C ASN A 711 -18.17 11.37 11.97
N ARG A 712 -17.93 10.55 12.99
CA ARG A 712 -18.26 10.90 14.38
C ARG A 712 -17.48 12.12 14.88
N HIS A 713 -16.22 12.24 14.45
CA HIS A 713 -15.30 13.28 14.91
C HIS A 713 -14.93 14.30 13.82
N ALA A 714 -15.76 14.40 12.78
CA ALA A 714 -15.42 15.16 11.58
C ALA A 714 -15.01 16.62 11.85
N PRO A 715 -15.70 17.40 12.73
CA PRO A 715 -15.29 18.78 13.03
C PRO A 715 -13.88 18.89 13.62
N VAL A 716 -13.49 17.97 14.50
CA VAL A 716 -12.16 17.98 15.15
C VAL A 716 -11.08 17.58 14.14
N ILE A 717 -11.33 16.55 13.33
CA ILE A 717 -10.39 16.10 12.29
C ILE A 717 -10.21 17.19 11.21
N THR A 718 -11.30 17.85 10.81
CA THR A 718 -11.22 19.01 9.90
C THR A 718 -10.39 20.15 10.49
N ALA A 719 -10.41 20.38 11.81
CA ALA A 719 -9.56 21.39 12.44
C ALA A 719 -8.06 21.04 12.29
N PHE A 720 -7.70 19.75 12.40
CA PHE A 720 -6.35 19.27 12.09
C PHE A 720 -5.97 19.49 10.62
N GLN A 721 -6.89 19.21 9.70
CA GLN A 721 -6.65 19.47 8.28
C GLN A 721 -6.40 20.98 8.06
N GLN A 722 -7.30 21.85 8.52
CA GLN A 722 -7.25 23.28 8.25
C GLN A 722 -6.16 24.03 9.04
N ALA A 723 -5.43 23.35 9.93
CA ALA A 723 -4.30 23.93 10.63
C ALA A 723 -3.19 24.30 9.64
N PRO A 724 -2.76 25.58 9.61
CA PRO A 724 -1.71 26.01 8.71
C PRO A 724 -0.35 25.44 9.15
N PRO A 725 0.59 25.22 8.20
CA PRO A 725 1.88 24.65 8.52
C PRO A 725 2.78 25.67 9.24
N SER A 726 3.48 25.22 10.29
CA SER A 726 4.56 25.97 10.93
C SER A 726 5.90 25.75 10.22
N VAL A 727 6.10 24.57 9.64
CA VAL A 727 7.26 24.22 8.81
C VAL A 727 6.85 24.03 7.36
N VAL A 728 7.53 24.69 6.45
CA VAL A 728 7.37 24.48 5.01
C VAL A 728 8.67 23.94 4.43
N HIS A 729 8.61 22.83 3.72
CA HIS A 729 9.77 22.21 3.06
C HIS A 729 9.86 22.66 1.62
N LEU A 730 11.04 23.08 1.18
CA LEU A 730 11.28 23.31 -0.24
C LEU A 730 11.44 21.97 -0.97
N TRP A 731 10.53 21.69 -1.90
CA TRP A 731 10.66 20.61 -2.87
C TRP A 731 11.26 21.17 -4.16
N SER A 732 12.46 20.71 -4.52
CA SER A 732 13.20 21.22 -5.67
C SER A 732 13.29 20.18 -6.78
N GLN A 733 12.62 20.47 -7.90
CA GLN A 733 12.71 19.66 -9.11
C GLN A 733 14.12 19.67 -9.70
N SER A 734 14.81 20.82 -9.73
CA SER A 734 16.20 20.87 -10.19
C SER A 734 17.09 19.99 -9.32
N THR A 735 16.96 20.05 -8.00
CA THR A 735 17.71 19.17 -7.10
C THR A 735 17.33 17.70 -7.31
N VAL A 736 16.06 17.35 -7.54
CA VAL A 736 15.67 15.97 -7.87
C VAL A 736 16.31 15.49 -9.18
N LEU A 737 16.50 16.35 -10.18
CA LEU A 737 17.14 15.96 -11.44
C LEU A 737 18.62 15.61 -11.28
N TYR A 738 19.34 16.33 -10.43
CA TYR A 738 20.81 16.23 -10.30
C TYR A 738 21.29 15.52 -9.03
N ASN A 739 20.55 15.59 -7.92
CA ASN A 739 20.98 15.14 -6.59
C ASN A 739 19.82 14.55 -5.75
N GLN A 740 18.99 13.71 -6.38
CA GLN A 740 17.79 13.16 -5.75
C GLN A 740 18.07 12.45 -4.42
N ALA A 741 19.07 11.58 -4.35
CA ALA A 741 19.21 10.65 -3.24
C ALA A 741 19.37 11.39 -1.90
N GLN A 742 20.24 12.39 -1.86
CA GLN A 742 20.50 13.23 -0.70
C GLN A 742 19.30 14.11 -0.35
N HIS A 743 18.68 14.75 -1.36
CA HIS A 743 17.49 15.58 -1.16
C HIS A 743 16.31 14.81 -0.56
N LEU A 744 16.02 13.62 -1.11
CA LEU A 744 14.91 12.79 -0.65
C LEU A 744 15.16 12.22 0.75
N ALA A 745 16.40 11.78 1.04
CA ALA A 745 16.76 11.29 2.36
C ALA A 745 16.64 12.41 3.42
N ALA A 746 17.20 13.58 3.13
CA ALA A 746 17.11 14.75 4.00
C ALA A 746 15.66 15.16 4.26
N MET A 747 14.84 15.20 3.21
CA MET A 747 13.42 15.55 3.30
C MET A 747 12.64 14.55 4.16
N ASP A 748 12.81 13.24 3.93
CA ASP A 748 12.12 12.20 4.72
C ASP A 748 12.49 12.29 6.21
N SER A 749 13.77 12.48 6.51
CA SER A 749 14.26 12.60 7.89
C SER A 749 13.75 13.86 8.58
N LEU A 750 13.85 15.03 7.92
CA LEU A 750 13.39 16.29 8.49
C LEU A 750 11.89 16.31 8.72
N TRP A 751 11.11 15.86 7.73
CA TRP A 751 9.66 15.81 7.85
C TRP A 751 9.26 14.88 9.01
N THR A 752 9.91 13.72 9.14
CA THR A 752 9.67 12.79 10.26
C THR A 752 10.05 13.40 11.61
N SER A 753 11.18 14.12 11.68
CA SER A 753 11.62 14.75 12.92
C SER A 753 10.70 15.89 13.36
N PHE A 754 10.14 16.66 12.43
CA PHE A 754 9.17 17.70 12.78
C PHE A 754 7.81 17.13 13.21
N CYS A 755 7.40 15.97 12.70
CA CYS A 755 6.26 15.20 13.27
C CYS A 755 6.53 14.81 14.73
N ALA A 756 7.75 14.37 15.05
CA ALA A 756 8.19 14.04 16.41
C ALA A 756 8.37 15.26 17.33
N LEU A 757 8.17 16.47 16.81
CA LEU A 757 8.28 17.75 17.51
C LEU A 757 6.98 18.55 17.50
N GLY A 758 5.85 17.91 17.15
CA GLY A 758 4.54 18.53 17.27
C GLY A 758 4.18 19.53 16.18
N GLN A 759 4.92 19.57 15.06
CA GLN A 759 4.78 20.62 14.05
C GLN A 759 3.80 20.25 12.93
N SER A 760 3.01 21.22 12.47
CA SER A 760 2.26 21.13 11.21
C SER A 760 3.18 21.45 10.04
N GLN A 761 3.05 20.70 8.95
CA GLN A 761 4.02 20.73 7.85
C GLN A 761 3.36 20.94 6.49
N GLY A 762 4.09 21.60 5.59
CA GLY A 762 3.68 21.85 4.20
C GLY A 762 4.88 21.93 3.27
N PHE A 763 4.64 22.30 2.02
CA PHE A 763 5.65 22.33 0.96
C PHE A 763 5.62 23.62 0.15
N LEU A 764 6.75 23.95 -0.46
CA LEU A 764 6.89 25.02 -1.44
C LEU A 764 7.58 24.47 -2.69
N SER A 765 7.10 24.86 -3.87
CA SER A 765 7.72 24.48 -5.14
C SER A 765 8.64 25.57 -5.71
N GLU A 766 9.49 25.22 -6.66
CA GLU A 766 10.27 26.19 -7.45
C GLU A 766 9.39 27.17 -8.24
N ARG A 767 8.21 26.74 -8.73
CA ARG A 767 7.27 27.63 -9.42
C ARG A 767 6.71 28.68 -8.47
N GLN A 768 6.36 28.30 -7.25
CA GLN A 768 5.92 29.22 -6.21
C GLN A 768 7.05 30.18 -5.79
N LEU A 769 8.30 29.72 -5.68
CA LEU A 769 9.44 30.62 -5.45
C LEU A 769 9.61 31.64 -6.58
N ASN A 770 9.51 31.21 -7.84
CA ASN A 770 9.58 32.13 -8.99
C ASN A 770 8.43 33.15 -8.96
N GLN A 771 7.23 32.74 -8.57
CA GLN A 771 6.09 33.66 -8.40
C GLN A 771 6.35 34.67 -7.30
N ILE A 772 6.87 34.26 -6.14
CA ILE A 772 7.25 35.18 -5.05
C ILE A 772 8.30 36.17 -5.54
N ALA A 773 9.33 35.71 -6.26
CA ALA A 773 10.37 36.58 -6.79
C ALA A 773 9.82 37.61 -7.79
N ALA A 774 8.81 37.22 -8.59
CA ALA A 774 8.20 38.07 -9.59
C ALA A 774 7.16 39.05 -9.02
N SER A 775 6.33 38.64 -8.06
CA SER A 775 5.21 39.43 -7.54
C SER A 775 5.49 40.09 -6.18
N GLY A 776 6.42 39.53 -5.40
CA GLY A 776 6.63 39.88 -3.99
C GLY A 776 5.56 39.32 -3.04
N GLU A 777 4.58 38.55 -3.53
CA GLU A 777 3.48 38.02 -2.73
C GLU A 777 3.77 36.61 -2.21
N LEU A 778 3.55 36.37 -0.92
CA LEU A 778 3.68 35.05 -0.33
C LEU A 778 2.42 34.17 -0.58
N PRO A 779 2.58 32.91 -1.04
CA PRO A 779 1.47 31.97 -1.16
C PRO A 779 0.85 31.66 0.21
N PRO A 780 -0.43 31.22 0.26
CA PRO A 780 -1.14 30.93 1.52
C PRO A 780 -0.39 30.01 2.48
N VAL A 781 0.33 29.01 1.95
CA VAL A 781 1.11 28.04 2.74
C VAL A 781 2.19 28.71 3.61
N LEU A 782 2.73 29.87 3.22
CA LEU A 782 3.77 30.58 3.98
C LEU A 782 3.23 31.60 4.99
N ARG A 783 1.92 31.91 4.99
CA ARG A 783 1.38 33.03 5.79
C ARG A 783 1.55 32.86 7.30
N GLN A 784 1.53 31.63 7.80
CA GLN A 784 1.76 31.32 9.22
C GLN A 784 3.00 30.44 9.44
N ALA A 785 3.76 30.20 8.38
CA ALA A 785 5.02 29.49 8.49
C ALA A 785 5.98 30.27 9.38
N ARG A 786 6.83 29.52 10.07
CA ARG A 786 7.92 30.03 10.90
C ARG A 786 9.27 29.62 10.36
N LEU A 787 9.31 28.50 9.64
CA LEU A 787 10.50 27.93 9.03
C LEU A 787 10.22 27.50 7.58
N LEU A 788 11.06 27.96 6.66
CA LEU A 788 11.30 27.34 5.37
C LEU A 788 12.54 26.44 5.49
N ALA A 789 12.33 25.13 5.48
CA ALA A 789 13.38 24.11 5.52
C ALA A 789 13.83 23.76 4.10
N LEU A 790 15.14 23.81 3.85
CA LEU A 790 15.76 23.49 2.56
C LEU A 790 16.58 22.19 2.69
N PRO A 791 15.96 21.02 2.44
CA PRO A 791 16.59 19.72 2.63
C PRO A 791 17.62 19.42 1.52
N ALA A 792 18.92 19.48 1.83
CA ALA A 792 20.03 19.14 0.94
C ALA A 792 19.89 19.72 -0.49
N ILE A 793 19.46 20.98 -0.58
CA ILE A 793 19.23 21.67 -1.85
C ILE A 793 20.56 22.00 -2.52
N SER A 794 20.81 21.36 -3.67
CA SER A 794 22.04 21.56 -4.45
C SER A 794 21.85 22.45 -5.68
N HIS A 795 20.64 22.44 -6.26
CA HIS A 795 20.30 23.21 -7.45
C HIS A 795 18.99 23.97 -7.25
N LEU A 796 18.92 25.24 -7.65
CA LEU A 796 17.67 25.98 -7.77
C LEU A 796 17.68 26.92 -8.97
N PRO A 797 16.51 27.26 -9.53
CA PRO A 797 16.43 28.26 -10.56
C PRO A 797 17.03 29.60 -10.12
N THR A 798 17.87 30.22 -10.95
CA THR A 798 18.45 31.55 -10.61
C THR A 798 17.36 32.60 -10.35
N SER A 799 16.23 32.48 -11.08
CA SER A 799 15.05 33.33 -10.92
C SER A 799 14.31 33.14 -9.57
N ALA A 800 14.52 32.02 -8.88
CA ALA A 800 13.89 31.71 -7.60
C ALA A 800 14.70 32.25 -6.40
N LEU A 801 15.99 32.53 -6.57
CA LEU A 801 16.88 32.95 -5.47
C LEU A 801 16.41 34.21 -4.72
N PRO A 802 15.92 35.28 -5.39
CA PRO A 802 15.46 36.48 -4.69
C PRO A 802 14.31 36.21 -3.70
N ALA A 803 13.50 35.17 -3.95
CA ALA A 803 12.37 34.82 -3.09
C ALA A 803 12.83 34.38 -1.69
N LEU A 804 13.99 33.73 -1.56
CA LEU A 804 14.51 33.30 -0.25
C LEU A 804 14.74 34.51 0.67
N ASP A 805 15.29 35.59 0.13
CA ASP A 805 15.49 36.84 0.86
C ASP A 805 14.17 37.56 1.16
N MET A 806 13.21 37.53 0.23
CA MET A 806 11.88 38.09 0.45
C MET A 806 11.15 37.37 1.58
N ILE A 807 11.21 36.03 1.62
CA ILE A 807 10.64 35.19 2.68
C ILE A 807 11.29 35.51 4.03
N ARG A 808 12.62 35.61 4.08
CA ARG A 808 13.35 35.96 5.30
C ARG A 808 12.93 37.33 5.87
N LYS A 809 12.72 38.32 4.99
CA LYS A 809 12.26 39.66 5.39
C LYS A 809 10.85 39.67 6.00
N GLN A 810 10.06 38.61 5.78
CA GLN A 810 8.74 38.43 6.41
C GLN A 810 8.83 37.77 7.80
N GLY A 811 10.05 37.57 8.33
CA GLY A 811 10.27 36.97 9.65
C GLY A 811 10.19 35.45 9.67
N ILE A 812 10.20 34.80 8.50
CA ILE A 812 10.27 33.35 8.35
C ILE A 812 11.75 32.95 8.33
N ALA A 813 12.15 32.03 9.21
CA ALA A 813 13.50 31.48 9.18
C ALA A 813 13.72 30.68 7.89
N VAL A 814 14.86 30.86 7.22
CA VAL A 814 15.23 30.11 6.02
C VAL A 814 16.51 29.34 6.35
N VAL A 815 16.41 28.00 6.38
CA VAL A 815 17.49 27.14 6.89
C VAL A 815 17.80 26.03 5.91
N PHE A 816 19.07 25.91 5.54
CA PHE A 816 19.59 24.79 4.76
C PHE A 816 20.00 23.64 5.69
N PHE A 817 19.64 22.41 5.31
CA PHE A 817 19.96 21.20 6.06
C PHE A 817 20.82 20.25 5.24
N GLY A 818 21.94 19.80 5.81
CA GLY A 818 22.87 18.86 5.19
C GLY A 818 24.03 19.54 4.44
N ASP A 819 25.00 18.72 4.04
CA ASP A 819 26.20 19.16 3.31
C ASP A 819 25.87 19.28 1.81
N GLY A 820 25.97 20.49 1.27
CA GLY A 820 25.62 20.82 -0.12
C GLY A 820 24.93 22.17 -0.19
N ALA A 821 25.69 23.20 -0.57
CA ALA A 821 25.31 24.59 -0.32
C ALA A 821 24.78 25.31 -1.56
N LEU A 822 23.70 24.83 -2.21
CA LEU A 822 23.07 25.51 -3.36
C LEU A 822 24.12 26.17 -4.28
N GLU A 823 24.92 25.32 -4.91
CA GLU A 823 26.13 25.77 -5.61
C GLU A 823 25.88 25.99 -7.10
N ARG A 824 24.74 25.48 -7.60
CA ARG A 824 24.45 25.44 -9.03
C ARG A 824 23.01 25.85 -9.32
N ASP A 825 22.79 26.34 -10.54
CA ASP A 825 21.48 26.73 -11.04
C ASP A 825 20.71 25.54 -11.64
N GLU A 826 19.55 25.79 -12.24
CA GLU A 826 18.74 24.75 -12.88
C GLU A 826 19.37 24.09 -14.12
N TYR A 827 20.44 24.69 -14.66
CA TYR A 827 21.17 24.25 -15.86
C TYR A 827 22.56 23.70 -15.52
N ASP A 828 22.80 23.37 -14.25
CA ASP A 828 24.09 22.89 -13.73
C ASP A 828 25.22 23.94 -13.86
N GLN A 829 24.92 25.24 -13.93
CA GLN A 829 25.94 26.29 -13.94
C GLN A 829 26.28 26.76 -12.52
N PRO A 830 27.55 27.09 -12.21
CA PRO A 830 27.93 27.60 -10.90
C PRO A 830 27.18 28.90 -10.54
N LEU A 831 26.60 28.93 -9.34
CA LEU A 831 26.03 30.15 -8.78
C LEU A 831 27.15 31.07 -8.24
N PRO A 832 27.06 32.40 -8.45
CA PRO A 832 28.14 33.31 -8.13
C PRO A 832 28.39 33.46 -6.62
N GLN A 833 27.35 33.41 -5.79
CA GLN A 833 27.45 33.39 -4.32
C GLN A 833 26.25 32.65 -3.69
N PRO A 834 26.45 31.85 -2.62
CA PRO A 834 25.35 31.20 -1.93
C PRO A 834 24.53 32.22 -1.10
N PRO A 835 23.22 32.01 -0.90
CA PRO A 835 22.40 32.88 -0.06
C PRO A 835 22.91 32.90 1.40
N PRO A 836 22.91 34.06 2.09
CA PRO A 836 23.41 34.19 3.47
C PRO A 836 22.36 33.70 4.48
N CYS A 837 22.03 32.41 4.43
CA CYS A 837 21.04 31.75 5.28
C CYS A 837 21.72 30.80 6.29
N GLU A 838 21.03 30.48 7.39
CA GLU A 838 21.50 29.51 8.39
C GLU A 838 21.69 28.13 7.72
N ARG A 839 22.72 27.40 8.17
CA ARG A 839 23.03 26.05 7.71
C ARG A 839 23.20 25.13 8.91
N LEU A 840 22.51 24.00 8.89
CA LEU A 840 22.58 22.99 9.94
C LEU A 840 22.98 21.63 9.32
N PRO A 841 23.92 20.89 9.95
CA PRO A 841 24.26 19.55 9.49
C PRO A 841 23.09 18.59 9.76
N LEU A 842 23.00 17.54 8.95
CA LEU A 842 22.16 16.39 9.26
C LEU A 842 23.00 15.35 10.03
N PRO A 843 22.52 14.81 11.15
CA PRO A 843 23.25 13.78 11.89
C PRO A 843 23.32 12.48 11.08
N GLU A 844 24.37 11.70 11.30
CA GLU A 844 24.51 10.37 10.68
C GLU A 844 23.43 9.39 11.16
N VAL A 845 23.03 9.51 12.44
CA VAL A 845 21.98 8.70 13.06
C VAL A 845 20.68 9.49 13.09
N LEU A 846 19.69 9.05 12.29
CA LEU A 846 18.43 9.79 12.11
C LEU A 846 17.60 9.92 13.40
N ASP A 847 17.73 8.96 14.33
CA ASP A 847 17.06 9.00 15.64
C ASP A 847 17.49 10.19 16.50
N ASP A 848 18.67 10.76 16.25
CA ASP A 848 19.22 11.89 16.99
C ASP A 848 18.70 13.24 16.47
N LEU A 849 18.14 13.28 15.25
CA LEU A 849 17.73 14.53 14.60
C LEU A 849 16.64 15.30 15.37
N PRO A 850 15.56 14.68 15.89
CA PRO A 850 14.59 15.41 16.71
C PRO A 850 15.22 16.06 17.95
N ALA A 851 16.15 15.37 18.61
CA ALA A 851 16.85 15.90 19.78
C ALA A 851 17.77 17.08 19.41
N ALA A 852 18.42 17.02 18.24
CA ALA A 852 19.23 18.12 17.71
C ALA A 852 18.39 19.37 17.34
N LEU A 853 17.16 19.17 16.88
CA LEU A 853 16.24 20.25 16.48
C LEU A 853 15.47 20.86 17.66
N LEU A 854 15.18 20.09 18.71
CA LEU A 854 14.36 20.52 19.84
C LEU A 854 14.82 21.87 20.46
N PRO A 855 16.12 22.12 20.74
CA PRO A 855 16.59 23.40 21.28
C PRO A 855 16.40 24.59 20.33
N ARG A 856 16.26 24.34 19.01
CA ARG A 856 16.11 25.38 17.98
C ARG A 856 14.67 25.89 17.86
N LEU A 857 13.68 25.11 18.28
CA LEU A 857 12.26 25.47 18.13
C LEU A 857 11.92 26.81 18.78
N GLY A 858 12.55 27.15 19.91
CA GLY A 858 12.35 28.44 20.57
C GLY A 858 12.85 29.62 19.71
N ALA A 859 14.01 29.46 19.07
CA ALA A 859 14.58 30.49 18.19
C ALA A 859 13.74 30.73 16.93
N TRP A 860 13.01 29.71 16.46
CA TRP A 860 12.08 29.82 15.35
C TRP A 860 10.64 30.14 15.79
N ALA A 861 10.38 30.36 17.08
CA ALA A 861 9.04 30.59 17.63
C ALA A 861 8.03 29.47 17.30
N MET A 862 8.46 28.22 17.45
CA MET A 862 7.72 27.00 17.10
C MET A 862 7.50 26.03 18.27
N THR A 863 7.74 26.43 19.51
CA THR A 863 7.52 25.56 20.68
C THR A 863 6.04 25.18 20.78
N PRO A 864 5.65 23.90 20.67
CA PRO A 864 4.25 23.50 20.72
C PRO A 864 3.72 23.59 22.17
N ALA A 865 2.41 23.88 22.31
CA ALA A 865 1.77 23.98 23.62
C ALA A 865 1.72 22.63 24.36
N ILE A 866 1.60 21.56 23.59
CA ILE A 866 1.64 20.17 24.05
C ILE A 866 2.89 19.51 23.48
N MET A 867 3.67 18.88 24.36
CA MET A 867 4.79 18.03 24.00
C MET A 867 4.46 16.59 24.35
N VAL A 868 4.85 15.67 23.45
CA VAL A 868 4.80 14.23 23.69
C VAL A 868 6.23 13.70 23.59
N THR A 869 6.76 13.20 24.70
CA THR A 869 8.17 12.81 24.83
C THR A 869 8.29 11.47 25.53
N HIS A 870 9.51 10.93 25.63
CA HIS A 870 9.83 9.97 26.67
C HIS A 870 9.63 10.57 28.08
N ALA A 871 9.65 9.70 29.10
CA ALA A 871 9.55 10.11 30.51
C ALA A 871 10.67 11.09 30.91
N ASP A 872 11.86 10.93 30.32
CA ASP A 872 13.04 11.79 30.54
C ASP A 872 13.01 13.13 29.78
N GLY A 873 11.98 13.36 28.95
CA GLY A 873 11.82 14.57 28.14
C GLY A 873 12.43 14.52 26.74
N SER A 874 13.08 13.42 26.36
CA SER A 874 13.65 13.26 25.01
C SER A 874 12.56 13.04 23.94
N PRO A 875 12.72 13.61 22.73
CA PRO A 875 11.79 13.39 21.61
C PRO A 875 11.98 12.00 21.00
N LEU A 876 10.98 11.56 20.23
CA LEU A 876 10.85 10.20 19.73
C LEU A 876 10.76 10.16 18.20
N TYR A 877 11.85 9.82 17.50
CA TYR A 877 11.81 9.69 16.05
C TYR A 877 10.82 8.59 15.61
N GLY A 878 9.85 8.90 14.75
CA GLY A 878 8.78 7.96 14.37
C GLY A 878 7.56 7.95 15.30
N LEU A 879 7.53 8.79 16.33
CA LEU A 879 6.27 9.23 16.93
C LEU A 879 5.78 10.42 16.11
N GLU A 880 4.56 10.33 15.62
CA GLU A 880 3.89 11.45 14.99
C GLU A 880 2.90 12.04 16.01
N PHE A 881 2.98 13.34 16.26
CA PHE A 881 1.93 14.04 16.99
C PHE A 881 1.80 15.49 16.54
N ARG A 882 0.64 16.09 16.77
CA ARG A 882 0.40 17.53 16.62
C ARG A 882 -0.88 17.92 17.33
N SER A 883 -1.04 19.23 17.58
CA SER A 883 -2.19 19.76 18.33
C SER A 883 -2.92 20.87 17.59
N VAL A 884 -4.22 20.99 17.83
CA VAL A 884 -5.08 22.07 17.33
C VAL A 884 -6.04 22.54 18.41
N GLU A 885 -6.50 23.78 18.27
CA GLU A 885 -7.61 24.33 19.05
C GLU A 885 -8.91 24.21 18.26
N HIS A 886 -9.94 23.67 18.90
CA HIS A 886 -11.29 23.62 18.34
C HIS A 886 -12.33 23.85 19.44
N ALA A 887 -13.28 24.75 19.21
CA ALA A 887 -14.33 25.12 20.17
C ALA A 887 -13.80 25.45 21.60
N GLY A 888 -12.63 26.09 21.69
CA GLY A 888 -12.01 26.49 22.96
C GLY A 888 -11.35 25.36 23.75
N GLN A 889 -11.12 24.21 23.12
CA GLN A 889 -10.44 23.04 23.67
C GLN A 889 -9.25 22.64 22.80
N THR A 890 -8.19 22.17 23.45
CA THR A 890 -7.00 21.62 22.79
C THR A 890 -7.21 20.14 22.48
N TYR A 891 -6.92 19.75 21.24
CA TYR A 891 -6.89 18.36 20.80
C TYR A 891 -5.49 18.00 20.32
N THR A 892 -4.98 16.84 20.69
CA THR A 892 -3.68 16.30 20.25
C THR A 892 -3.88 14.95 19.57
N ALA A 893 -3.55 14.87 18.29
CA ALA A 893 -3.49 13.60 17.58
C ALA A 893 -2.08 13.01 17.72
N LEU A 894 -1.98 11.69 17.92
CA LEU A 894 -0.71 10.99 17.99
C LEU A 894 -0.79 9.56 17.45
N CYS A 895 0.30 9.08 16.86
CA CYS A 895 0.44 7.73 16.34
C CYS A 895 1.89 7.25 16.41
N ASN A 896 2.07 6.02 16.87
CA ASN A 896 3.36 5.36 16.88
C ASN A 896 3.60 4.67 15.54
N GLN A 897 4.51 5.21 14.72
CA GLN A 897 4.83 4.67 13.40
C GLN A 897 5.91 3.56 13.46
N ARG A 898 6.52 3.33 14.63
CA ARG A 898 7.50 2.26 14.85
C ARG A 898 6.85 0.88 14.90
N SER A 899 7.67 -0.15 14.67
CA SER A 899 7.24 -1.56 14.74
C SER A 899 7.07 -2.11 16.16
N THR A 900 7.51 -1.36 17.19
CA THR A 900 7.44 -1.71 18.61
C THR A 900 6.61 -0.70 19.40
N ALA A 901 6.03 -1.13 20.52
CA ALA A 901 5.26 -0.25 21.39
C ALA A 901 6.14 0.83 22.04
N LEU A 902 5.57 2.02 22.24
CA LEU A 902 6.25 3.16 22.88
C LEU A 902 5.50 3.57 24.15
N THR A 903 6.22 3.97 25.19
CA THR A 903 5.61 4.66 26.34
C THR A 903 5.99 6.13 26.28
N VAL A 904 4.97 6.99 26.27
CA VAL A 904 5.12 8.44 26.11
C VAL A 904 4.53 9.20 27.29
N SER A 905 5.09 10.39 27.56
CA SER A 905 4.60 11.35 28.53
C SER A 905 4.00 12.55 27.80
N LEU A 906 2.73 12.84 28.12
CA LEU A 906 1.98 13.99 27.61
C LEU A 906 2.18 15.19 28.55
N ARG A 907 2.70 16.30 28.02
CA ARG A 907 3.03 17.49 28.83
C ARG A 907 2.46 18.76 28.21
N GLN A 908 1.70 19.51 29.00
CA GLN A 908 1.27 20.86 28.65
C GLN A 908 2.17 21.87 29.37
N GLN A 909 2.86 22.72 28.60
CA GLN A 909 3.80 23.71 29.15
C GLN A 909 4.80 23.09 30.16
N GLY A 910 5.29 21.88 29.85
CA GLY A 910 6.25 21.13 30.67
C GLY A 910 5.66 20.29 31.81
N ARG A 911 4.37 20.48 32.15
CA ARG A 911 3.69 19.73 33.22
C ARG A 911 2.93 18.53 32.67
N PRO A 912 3.00 17.35 33.31
CA PRO A 912 2.17 16.21 32.93
C PRO A 912 0.68 16.59 32.93
N CYS A 913 -0.07 16.20 31.90
CA CYS A 913 -1.51 16.45 31.83
C CYS A 913 -2.29 15.20 31.43
N ASP A 914 -3.48 15.06 32.01
CA ASP A 914 -4.43 14.00 31.66
C ASP A 914 -5.26 14.40 30.45
N SER A 915 -5.88 13.42 29.81
CA SER A 915 -6.70 13.63 28.62
C SER A 915 -7.88 12.66 28.53
N HIS A 916 -8.74 12.87 27.53
CA HIS A 916 -9.78 11.94 27.12
C HIS A 916 -9.54 11.54 25.67
N GLU A 917 -9.38 10.25 25.40
CA GLU A 917 -9.15 9.73 24.05
C GLU A 917 -10.51 9.55 23.35
N LEU A 918 -10.67 10.19 22.19
CA LEU A 918 -11.96 10.31 21.49
C LEU A 918 -12.37 9.03 20.75
N LEU A 919 -11.44 8.30 20.13
CA LEU A 919 -11.74 7.18 19.23
C LEU A 919 -12.23 5.94 19.99
N ALA A 920 -11.59 5.64 21.11
CA ALA A 920 -11.94 4.60 22.09
C ALA A 920 -12.80 5.12 23.25
N ASN A 921 -13.04 6.44 23.32
CA ASN A 921 -13.91 7.09 24.30
C ASN A 921 -13.56 6.75 25.77
N GLN A 922 -12.29 6.93 26.14
CA GLN A 922 -11.77 6.54 27.45
C GLN A 922 -10.79 7.59 28.02
N PRO A 923 -10.73 7.76 29.35
CA PRO A 923 -9.75 8.64 29.97
C PRO A 923 -8.33 8.09 29.77
N GLN A 924 -7.37 9.01 29.64
CA GLN A 924 -5.94 8.70 29.59
C GLN A 924 -5.20 9.51 30.65
N THR A 925 -4.22 8.87 31.28
CA THR A 925 -3.29 9.58 32.18
C THR A 925 -2.21 10.29 31.38
N SER A 926 -1.39 11.10 32.04
CA SER A 926 -0.21 11.72 31.42
C SER A 926 0.84 10.74 30.90
N SER A 927 0.76 9.44 31.23
CA SER A 927 1.63 8.38 30.69
C SER A 927 0.80 7.42 29.84
N ILE A 928 1.17 7.26 28.57
CA ILE A 928 0.40 6.51 27.58
C ILE A 928 1.31 5.46 26.91
N THR A 929 0.87 4.21 26.89
CA THR A 929 1.51 3.15 26.09
C THR A 929 0.84 3.08 24.73
N LEU A 930 1.59 3.38 23.67
CA LEU A 930 1.15 3.41 22.27
C LEU A 930 1.55 2.13 21.54
N PRO A 931 0.60 1.26 21.18
CA PRO A 931 0.87 0.17 20.25
C PRO A 931 1.29 0.69 18.88
N PRO A 932 2.05 -0.09 18.09
CA PRO A 932 2.31 0.22 16.69
C PRO A 932 1.04 0.54 15.91
N LEU A 933 1.06 1.64 15.17
CA LEU A 933 0.01 2.13 14.27
C LEU A 933 -1.33 2.47 14.91
N GLN A 934 -1.50 2.44 16.22
CA GLN A 934 -2.76 2.85 16.84
C GLN A 934 -2.83 4.39 16.86
N PRO A 935 -3.66 5.04 16.02
CA PRO A 935 -3.89 6.46 16.16
C PRO A 935 -4.75 6.73 17.40
N MET A 936 -4.51 7.87 18.03
CA MET A 936 -5.29 8.39 19.15
C MET A 936 -5.57 9.87 18.91
N ILE A 937 -6.76 10.34 19.30
CA ILE A 937 -7.08 11.77 19.35
C ILE A 937 -7.45 12.13 20.78
N LEU A 938 -6.61 12.93 21.43
CA LEU A 938 -6.74 13.28 22.84
C LEU A 938 -7.36 14.67 22.98
N GLN A 939 -8.45 14.77 23.72
CA GLN A 939 -8.93 16.04 24.27
C GLN A 939 -8.17 16.32 25.58
N ILE A 940 -7.39 17.40 25.60
CA ILE A 940 -6.55 17.76 26.74
C ILE A 940 -7.42 18.36 27.85
N LYS A 941 -7.22 17.90 29.11
CA LYS A 941 -7.88 18.50 30.27
C LYS A 941 -7.13 19.78 30.67
N LYS A 942 -7.88 20.86 30.92
CA LYS A 942 -7.35 22.15 31.37
C LYS A 942 -6.86 22.10 32.82
#